data_AF-T0PPG8-F1
#
_entry.id   AF-T0PPG8-F1
#
_cell.length_a   1.000
_cell.length_b   1.000
_cell.length_c   1.000
_cell.angle_alpha   90.00
_cell.angle_beta   90.00
_cell.angle_gamma   90.00
#
_symmetry.space_group_name_H-M   'P 1'
#
loop_
_entity.id
_entity.type
_entity.pdbx_description
1 polymer ?
#
loop_
_entity_poly.entity_id
_entity_poly.type
_entity_poly.pdbx_seq_one_letter_code
_entity_poly.pdbx_strand_id
1 'polypeptide(L)'
;MAVGLSYSAVWASSVLRRKPWDEPDRAPHTHLISAGAEAFLAPKEADIWSLDASTAAMSGFLRFRFQSLRCIFDTKLWLFFFADTDPVVIKSLVGPYESMSRMATPVAVSSSVLAALKVWSGLIYLAVTAVGSVSYLRLSTVNLANDLWWATYNTTGTQTFLSNWFNRYLFFNASQPATRLDLPVYADTTDYSPPNTRVSYALPYARLVQYESGRDLAMMIQGLRSMDASHDTLIAYSPNYARLVQYESGRDLTMMIQGLRSMDACNAPWIATSYCWLDFDRQIEMANTLGRQARCDAKYHSNGAVYLESILRNVDWPTFESCWGTSFEIGVAKDIGSLKPNGAAWLKSLTSGSSLSVVDEAKVWQSLGVLTYTTQWQNYKALGLHDVFSIENALGMMYDMTLQSTNGSYQSSMSTSWKTYWTFASDLWAIATNGSGIAGRSLLRPSAHFAFANTSLQSLMVLNSTLQTPLDGALRAFSDSIGPFGAVDMYHVQYPPSLAILVRDIREALGVILANTSSNAQEDYANLILMNSMSPVPRRLDRNMYLCASGNILCGQVPRDLNLSYGLLEFTGVDTMCHTSFNEWVSVSPMQAIVSVIGAGIPLDPTTLIPVACTAEAVALTQCLAFLDSVSTFVSRYLSTTVLQSYRSQALVVETDVLQTSVGVVQYVRHVPTNRVELFHQVLFDPSDATMTYTSYALAYDWVVGGREALSVQGDTSSMALLSAASYLATLAASSIEVPRNVAAYLRGLCQYVSFVLVALASVTALYALFGGSAGEGLNLFKINRVGGMIWVGRPLLLARSFTALSHAASSSRGVAALTQILAAGEVGWLVYIFDDICMPLTRELSAAYAFKASILTWFIVAALSFTNGL
;
A
#
# COMPACT_ATOMS: atom_id res chain seq x y z
N MET A 1 2.50 30.12 -10.76
CA MET A 1 3.54 31.18 -10.85
C MET A 1 3.74 31.70 -12.28
N ALA A 2 3.96 30.85 -13.29
CA ALA A 2 4.17 31.27 -14.69
C ALA A 2 3.07 32.16 -15.28
N VAL A 3 1.80 31.83 -15.00
CA VAL A 3 0.63 32.62 -15.43
C VAL A 3 0.70 34.07 -14.90
N GLY A 4 0.93 34.24 -13.60
CA GLY A 4 1.06 35.57 -12.99
C GLY A 4 2.27 36.37 -13.49
N LEU A 5 3.44 35.74 -13.63
CA LEU A 5 4.66 36.42 -14.10
C LEU A 5 4.55 36.87 -15.56
N SER A 6 4.03 36.01 -16.44
CA SER A 6 3.81 36.35 -17.85
C SER A 6 2.80 37.51 -17.99
N TYR A 7 1.76 37.50 -17.18
CA TYR A 7 0.78 38.57 -17.13
C TYR A 7 1.37 39.90 -16.65
N SER A 8 2.06 39.90 -15.49
CA SER A 8 2.67 41.09 -14.91
C SER A 8 3.74 41.69 -15.82
N ALA A 9 4.53 40.86 -16.51
CA ALA A 9 5.55 41.32 -17.45
C ALA A 9 4.94 42.02 -18.68
N VAL A 10 3.90 41.45 -19.27
CA VAL A 10 3.23 42.05 -20.44
C VAL A 10 2.47 43.31 -20.02
N TRP A 11 1.79 43.29 -18.87
CA TRP A 11 1.13 44.46 -18.30
C TRP A 11 2.11 45.60 -18.03
N ALA A 12 3.21 45.35 -17.31
CA ALA A 12 4.24 46.35 -17.03
C ALA A 12 4.85 46.93 -18.33
N SER A 13 5.12 46.08 -19.33
CA SER A 13 5.61 46.54 -20.64
C SER A 13 4.62 47.45 -21.38
N SER A 14 3.31 47.19 -21.23
CA SER A 14 2.25 47.97 -21.86
C SER A 14 2.03 49.31 -21.15
N VAL A 15 2.20 49.34 -19.83
CA VAL A 15 2.14 50.55 -19.00
C VAL A 15 3.37 51.44 -19.23
N LEU A 16 4.57 50.86 -19.38
CA LEU A 16 5.81 51.59 -19.63
C LEU A 16 5.91 52.20 -21.03
N ARG A 17 5.19 51.65 -22.02
CA ARG A 17 5.12 52.20 -23.40
C ARG A 17 4.06 53.28 -23.57
N ARG A 18 3.46 53.75 -22.49
CA ARG A 18 2.40 54.76 -22.52
C ARG A 18 3.00 56.12 -22.88
N LYS A 19 2.61 56.69 -24.03
CA LYS A 19 2.70 58.14 -24.26
C LYS A 19 1.57 58.82 -23.44
N PRO A 20 1.76 60.05 -22.94
CA PRO A 20 0.64 60.83 -22.42
C PRO A 20 -0.34 61.04 -23.59
N TRP A 21 -1.61 60.70 -23.41
CA TRP A 21 -2.66 60.94 -24.40
C TRP A 21 -3.73 61.83 -23.80
N ASP A 22 -4.19 62.77 -24.61
CA ASP A 22 -5.37 63.61 -24.41
C ASP A 22 -6.63 62.77 -24.20
N GLU A 23 -7.59 63.30 -23.43
CA GLU A 23 -8.88 62.67 -23.17
C GLU A 23 -9.61 62.37 -24.49
N PRO A 24 -9.98 61.11 -24.77
CA PRO A 24 -10.91 60.82 -25.86
C PRO A 24 -12.33 61.25 -25.43
N ASP A 25 -13.08 61.83 -26.36
CA ASP A 25 -14.51 62.08 -26.22
C ASP A 25 -15.21 60.79 -25.75
N ARG A 26 -15.89 60.86 -24.59
CA ARG A 26 -16.61 59.71 -24.01
C ARG A 26 -17.75 59.31 -24.93
N ALA A 27 -17.56 58.24 -25.70
CA ALA A 27 -18.68 57.54 -26.33
C ALA A 27 -19.64 57.02 -25.22
N PRO A 28 -20.97 57.13 -25.41
CA PRO A 28 -21.94 56.70 -24.40
C PRO A 28 -21.85 55.19 -24.14
N HIS A 29 -21.72 54.81 -22.86
CA HIS A 29 -21.67 53.41 -22.43
C HIS A 29 -23.00 52.70 -22.67
N THR A 30 -22.93 51.47 -23.16
CA THR A 30 -24.10 50.58 -23.34
C THR A 30 -24.37 49.81 -22.06
N HIS A 31 -25.41 50.18 -21.30
CA HIS A 31 -25.74 49.56 -20.00
C HIS A 31 -26.15 48.07 -20.04
N LEU A 32 -26.30 47.47 -21.23
CA LEU A 32 -26.77 46.09 -21.43
C LEU A 32 -25.67 45.13 -21.90
N ILE A 33 -24.50 45.63 -22.31
CA ILE A 33 -23.39 44.81 -22.79
C ILE A 33 -22.40 44.58 -21.64
N SER A 34 -21.86 43.36 -21.51
CA SER A 34 -20.84 43.07 -20.48
C SER A 34 -19.53 43.78 -20.80
N ALA A 35 -18.79 44.23 -19.78
CA ALA A 35 -17.52 44.95 -19.94
C ALA A 35 -16.52 44.23 -20.87
N GLY A 36 -16.42 42.90 -20.82
CA GLY A 36 -15.55 42.15 -21.73
C GLY A 36 -16.00 42.17 -23.20
N ALA A 37 -17.29 42.23 -23.46
CA ALA A 37 -17.80 42.38 -24.82
C ALA A 37 -17.57 43.82 -25.34
N GLU A 38 -17.73 44.84 -24.51
CA GLU A 38 -17.40 46.24 -24.86
C GLU A 38 -15.89 46.39 -25.16
N ALA A 39 -15.04 45.89 -24.26
CA ALA A 39 -13.59 46.02 -24.36
C ALA A 39 -12.97 45.25 -25.54
N PHE A 40 -13.50 44.06 -25.86
CA PHE A 40 -12.89 43.20 -26.87
C PHE A 40 -13.65 43.18 -28.20
N LEU A 41 -14.97 43.30 -28.23
CA LEU A 41 -15.74 43.24 -29.48
C LEU A 41 -15.98 44.62 -30.10
N ALA A 42 -15.77 45.71 -29.34
CA ALA A 42 -15.80 47.11 -29.77
C ALA A 42 -17.00 47.45 -30.69
N PRO A 43 -18.24 47.39 -30.18
CA PRO A 43 -19.42 47.83 -30.93
C PRO A 43 -19.24 49.28 -31.40
N LYS A 44 -19.40 49.52 -32.71
CA LYS A 44 -19.21 50.85 -33.32
C LYS A 44 -20.30 51.85 -32.93
N GLU A 45 -21.44 51.39 -32.43
CA GLU A 45 -22.59 52.21 -32.03
C GLU A 45 -23.15 51.70 -30.69
N ALA A 46 -23.66 52.62 -29.85
CA ALA A 46 -24.16 52.35 -28.51
C ALA A 46 -25.56 51.68 -28.48
N ASP A 47 -25.90 50.88 -29.50
CA ASP A 47 -27.21 50.22 -29.63
C ASP A 47 -27.08 48.71 -29.84
N ILE A 48 -27.88 47.92 -29.13
CA ILE A 48 -27.93 46.46 -29.18
C ILE A 48 -28.30 45.93 -30.58
N TRP A 49 -29.04 46.73 -31.36
CA TRP A 49 -29.47 46.38 -32.72
C TRP A 49 -28.37 46.52 -33.77
N SER A 50 -27.32 47.30 -33.46
CA SER A 50 -26.17 47.60 -34.34
C SER A 50 -25.11 46.49 -34.34
N LEU A 51 -25.13 45.60 -33.34
CA LEU A 51 -24.23 44.45 -33.26
C LEU A 51 -24.52 43.45 -34.38
N ASP A 52 -23.49 42.97 -35.07
CA ASP A 52 -23.63 41.85 -36.00
C ASP A 52 -24.10 40.58 -35.26
N ALA A 53 -24.82 39.69 -35.96
CA ALA A 53 -25.48 38.54 -35.31
C ALA A 53 -24.49 37.58 -34.63
N SER A 54 -23.28 37.43 -35.16
CA SER A 54 -22.21 36.63 -34.53
C SER A 54 -21.69 37.28 -33.23
N THR A 55 -21.41 38.58 -33.25
CA THR A 55 -20.96 39.36 -32.09
C THR A 55 -22.05 39.46 -31.03
N ALA A 56 -23.32 39.60 -31.44
CA ALA A 56 -24.48 39.54 -30.57
C ALA A 56 -24.57 38.19 -29.84
N ALA A 57 -24.44 37.08 -30.56
CA ALA A 57 -24.45 35.73 -29.98
C ALA A 57 -23.33 35.54 -28.94
N MET A 58 -22.09 35.95 -29.26
CA MET A 58 -20.98 35.91 -28.29
C MET A 58 -21.22 36.81 -27.08
N SER A 59 -22.00 37.89 -27.24
CA SER A 59 -22.35 38.82 -26.17
C SER A 59 -23.57 38.39 -25.34
N GLY A 60 -24.16 37.22 -25.59
CA GLY A 60 -25.33 36.70 -24.88
C GLY A 60 -26.68 37.12 -25.47
N PHE A 61 -26.71 37.53 -26.75
CA PHE A 61 -27.91 37.96 -27.45
C PHE A 61 -28.20 37.06 -28.66
N LEU A 62 -29.36 36.42 -28.70
CA LEU A 62 -29.80 35.62 -29.85
C LEU A 62 -30.76 36.43 -30.72
N ARG A 63 -30.44 36.58 -32.01
CA ARG A 63 -31.25 37.35 -32.96
C ARG A 63 -32.17 36.42 -33.74
N PHE A 64 -33.47 36.70 -33.67
CA PHE A 64 -34.47 36.00 -34.46
C PHE A 64 -35.19 36.98 -35.38
N ARG A 65 -35.60 36.48 -36.54
CA ARG A 65 -36.50 37.19 -37.45
C ARG A 65 -37.76 36.37 -37.60
N PHE A 66 -38.86 36.87 -37.05
CA PHE A 66 -40.18 36.26 -37.22
C PHE A 66 -41.00 37.16 -38.13
N GLN A 67 -41.11 36.78 -39.41
CA GLN A 67 -41.76 37.59 -40.45
C GLN A 67 -41.12 39.00 -40.59
N SER A 68 -41.85 40.07 -40.24
CA SER A 68 -41.37 41.46 -40.23
C SER A 68 -40.72 41.89 -38.90
N LEU A 69 -40.94 41.15 -37.82
CA LEU A 69 -40.46 41.49 -36.48
C LEU A 69 -39.01 41.04 -36.29
N ARG A 70 -38.15 41.99 -35.92
CA ARG A 70 -36.79 41.69 -35.44
C ARG A 70 -36.84 41.52 -33.93
N CYS A 71 -36.36 40.38 -33.45
CA CYS A 71 -36.38 40.01 -32.04
C CYS A 71 -34.96 39.71 -31.55
N ILE A 72 -34.60 40.21 -30.37
CA ILE A 72 -33.36 39.88 -29.68
C ILE A 72 -33.72 39.26 -28.34
N PHE A 73 -33.28 38.03 -28.09
CA PHE A 73 -33.36 37.40 -26.78
C PHE A 73 -32.05 37.62 -26.03
N ASP A 74 -32.12 38.30 -24.88
CA ASP A 74 -31.02 38.41 -23.95
C ASP A 74 -31.02 37.20 -23.02
N THR A 75 -30.00 36.35 -23.17
CA THR A 75 -29.88 35.12 -22.40
C THR A 75 -29.46 35.36 -20.95
N LYS A 76 -28.93 36.56 -20.63
CA LYS A 76 -28.50 36.93 -19.28
C LYS A 76 -29.68 37.42 -18.46
N LEU A 77 -30.50 38.29 -19.06
CA LEU A 77 -31.67 38.89 -18.42
C LEU A 77 -32.95 38.07 -18.63
N TRP A 78 -32.94 37.08 -19.53
CA TRP A 78 -34.13 36.29 -19.93
C TRP A 78 -35.27 37.17 -20.48
N LEU A 79 -34.92 38.21 -21.23
CA LEU A 79 -35.86 39.17 -21.82
C LEU A 79 -35.81 39.16 -23.34
N PHE A 80 -36.97 39.38 -23.97
CA PHE A 80 -37.08 39.61 -25.40
C PHE A 80 -37.23 41.10 -25.70
N PHE A 81 -36.39 41.61 -26.59
CA PHE A 81 -36.49 42.93 -27.17
C PHE A 81 -37.04 42.81 -28.60
N PHE A 82 -38.04 43.63 -28.92
CA PHE A 82 -38.69 43.64 -30.23
C PHE A 82 -38.51 45.01 -30.88
N ALA A 83 -38.18 45.02 -32.17
CA ALA A 83 -38.15 46.24 -32.99
C ALA A 83 -39.10 46.08 -34.18
N ASP A 84 -40.14 46.93 -34.21
CA ASP A 84 -40.89 47.23 -35.43
C ASP A 84 -40.08 48.18 -36.32
N THR A 85 -40.51 48.43 -37.55
CA THR A 85 -39.74 48.98 -38.67
C THR A 85 -39.10 50.39 -38.54
N ASP A 86 -38.96 50.96 -37.34
CA ASP A 86 -38.18 52.18 -37.04
C ASP A 86 -37.33 52.00 -35.76
N PRO A 87 -36.15 52.67 -35.62
CA PRO A 87 -35.24 52.41 -34.51
C PRO A 87 -35.82 52.87 -33.17
N VAL A 88 -36.18 51.91 -32.31
CA VAL A 88 -36.56 52.16 -30.92
C VAL A 88 -35.30 52.53 -30.13
N VAL A 89 -35.12 53.84 -29.89
CA VAL A 89 -34.11 54.34 -28.96
C VAL A 89 -34.55 53.99 -27.53
N ILE A 90 -33.82 53.11 -26.86
CA ILE A 90 -33.97 52.90 -25.41
C ILE A 90 -33.42 54.18 -24.74
N LYS A 91 -34.32 55.06 -24.27
CA LYS A 91 -33.93 56.23 -23.47
C LYS A 91 -33.43 55.74 -22.10
N SER A 92 -32.13 55.83 -21.86
CA SER A 92 -31.57 55.79 -20.50
C SER A 92 -32.12 56.98 -19.71
N LEU A 93 -32.56 56.76 -18.47
CA LEU A 93 -33.25 57.76 -17.65
C LEU A 93 -32.30 58.70 -16.88
N VAL A 94 -30.99 58.66 -17.11
CA VAL A 94 -30.03 59.52 -16.40
C VAL A 94 -28.84 59.90 -17.30
N GLY A 95 -28.75 61.18 -17.68
CA GLY A 95 -27.58 61.79 -18.34
C GLY A 95 -27.92 63.14 -19.02
N PRO A 96 -27.04 64.17 -18.98
CA PRO A 96 -27.37 65.49 -19.49
C PRO A 96 -27.40 65.52 -21.03
N TYR A 97 -28.34 66.32 -21.53
CA TYR A 97 -28.71 66.48 -22.92
C TYR A 97 -27.67 67.33 -23.68
N GLU A 98 -26.98 66.73 -24.64
CA GLU A 98 -26.45 67.47 -25.80
C GLU A 98 -26.98 66.85 -27.09
N SER A 99 -27.65 67.69 -27.89
CA SER A 99 -28.18 67.36 -29.20
C SER A 99 -27.04 67.29 -30.22
N MET A 100 -26.51 66.09 -30.47
CA MET A 100 -25.56 65.87 -31.56
C MET A 100 -26.30 65.50 -32.86
N SER A 101 -25.99 66.23 -33.92
CA SER A 101 -26.55 66.08 -35.26
C SER A 101 -26.26 64.69 -35.84
N ARG A 102 -27.33 63.99 -36.26
CA ARG A 102 -27.21 62.74 -37.04
C ARG A 102 -26.68 63.06 -38.43
N MET A 103 -25.40 62.78 -38.66
CA MET A 103 -24.89 62.57 -40.01
C MET A 103 -24.75 61.05 -40.21
N ALA A 104 -25.80 60.43 -40.77
CA ALA A 104 -25.72 59.05 -41.22
C ALA A 104 -24.73 58.99 -42.39
N THR A 105 -23.51 58.54 -42.13
CA THR A 105 -22.60 58.12 -43.19
C THR A 105 -22.98 56.68 -43.56
N PRO A 106 -23.44 56.41 -44.79
CA PRO A 106 -23.61 55.03 -45.23
C PRO A 106 -22.23 54.37 -45.25
N VAL A 107 -22.01 53.39 -44.37
CA VAL A 107 -20.82 52.54 -44.41
C VAL A 107 -20.87 51.78 -45.73
N ALA A 108 -20.08 52.23 -46.71
CA ALA A 108 -19.86 51.52 -47.95
C ALA A 108 -19.25 50.15 -47.61
N VAL A 109 -20.02 49.08 -47.84
CA VAL A 109 -19.55 47.70 -47.73
C VAL A 109 -18.64 47.44 -48.92
N SER A 110 -17.35 47.71 -48.76
CA SER A 110 -16.32 47.16 -49.65
C SER A 110 -16.15 45.68 -49.31
N SER A 111 -16.77 44.80 -50.11
CA SER A 111 -16.52 43.36 -50.07
C SER A 111 -15.13 43.08 -50.64
N SER A 112 -14.10 43.36 -49.85
CA SER A 112 -12.73 43.00 -50.19
C SER A 112 -12.50 41.50 -49.98
N VAL A 113 -11.68 40.88 -50.84
CA VAL A 113 -11.19 39.49 -50.66
C VAL A 113 -10.62 39.28 -49.25
N LEU A 114 -10.03 40.33 -48.67
CA LEU A 114 -9.51 40.34 -47.31
C LEU A 114 -10.60 40.14 -46.23
N ALA A 115 -11.79 40.72 -46.42
CA ALA A 115 -12.92 40.54 -45.49
C ALA A 115 -13.45 39.09 -45.54
N ALA A 116 -13.57 38.51 -46.73
CA ALA A 116 -13.93 37.10 -46.90
C ALA A 116 -12.89 36.16 -46.27
N LEU A 117 -11.58 36.42 -46.48
CA LEU A 117 -10.49 35.66 -45.86
C LEU A 117 -10.52 35.73 -44.33
N LYS A 118 -10.83 36.90 -43.75
CA LYS A 118 -10.99 37.06 -42.29
C LYS A 118 -12.17 36.26 -41.72
N VAL A 119 -13.29 36.19 -42.44
CA VAL A 119 -14.45 35.40 -42.01
C VAL A 119 -14.15 33.90 -42.11
N TRP A 120 -13.54 33.44 -43.22
CA TRP A 120 -13.14 32.04 -43.37
C TRP A 120 -12.10 31.61 -42.33
N SER A 121 -11.11 32.45 -42.03
CA SER A 121 -10.13 32.15 -40.97
C SER A 121 -10.78 32.09 -39.58
N GLY A 122 -11.76 32.96 -39.31
CA GLY A 122 -12.58 32.90 -38.10
C GLY A 122 -13.44 31.63 -38.02
N LEU A 123 -14.06 31.20 -39.12
CA LEU A 123 -14.84 29.95 -39.19
C LEU A 123 -13.94 28.72 -38.96
N ILE A 124 -12.74 28.69 -39.55
CA ILE A 124 -11.75 27.63 -39.29
C ILE A 124 -11.36 27.62 -37.80
N TYR A 125 -11.14 28.79 -37.20
CA TYR A 125 -10.84 28.88 -35.77
C TYR A 125 -11.98 28.37 -34.88
N LEU A 126 -13.25 28.66 -35.22
CA LEU A 126 -14.42 28.10 -34.53
C LEU A 126 -14.46 26.57 -34.62
N ALA A 127 -14.21 26.01 -35.81
CA ALA A 127 -14.16 24.57 -36.01
C ALA A 127 -13.01 23.92 -35.20
N VAL A 128 -11.80 24.49 -35.25
CA VAL A 128 -10.64 24.01 -34.47
C VAL A 128 -10.92 24.10 -32.96
N THR A 129 -11.57 25.16 -32.50
CA THR A 129 -11.95 25.33 -31.09
C THR A 129 -12.97 24.28 -30.65
N ALA A 130 -13.99 24.01 -31.47
CA ALA A 130 -14.99 22.98 -31.20
C ALA A 130 -14.36 21.58 -31.17
N VAL A 131 -13.53 21.25 -32.17
CA VAL A 131 -12.80 19.97 -32.24
C VAL A 131 -11.83 19.83 -31.06
N GLY A 132 -11.11 20.89 -30.69
CA GLY A 132 -10.23 20.91 -29.53
C GLY A 132 -10.99 20.64 -28.23
N SER A 133 -12.12 21.31 -28.03
CA SER A 133 -12.97 21.13 -26.84
C SER A 133 -13.52 19.69 -26.73
N VAL A 134 -13.94 19.08 -27.85
CA VAL A 134 -14.40 17.68 -27.90
C VAL A 134 -13.23 16.69 -27.70
N SER A 135 -12.07 16.99 -28.27
CA SER A 135 -10.85 16.19 -28.08
C SER A 135 -10.39 16.20 -26.63
N TYR A 136 -10.54 17.34 -25.94
CA TYR A 136 -10.25 17.45 -24.51
C TYR A 136 -11.20 16.59 -23.68
N LEU A 137 -12.47 16.44 -24.07
CA LEU A 137 -13.36 15.50 -23.38
C LEU A 137 -12.86 14.06 -23.45
N ARG A 138 -12.34 13.62 -24.61
CA ARG A 138 -11.74 12.29 -24.72
C ARG A 138 -10.54 12.15 -23.80
N LEU A 139 -9.67 13.16 -23.76
CA LEU A 139 -8.53 13.18 -22.85
C LEU A 139 -8.96 13.16 -21.37
N SER A 140 -9.97 13.96 -21.00
CA SER A 140 -10.46 14.02 -19.62
C SER A 140 -11.15 12.74 -19.19
N THR A 141 -11.75 11.96 -20.11
CA THR A 141 -12.34 10.66 -19.77
C THR A 141 -11.32 9.66 -19.23
N VAL A 142 -10.07 9.74 -19.69
CA VAL A 142 -8.98 8.83 -19.27
C VAL A 142 -8.31 9.34 -18.00
N ASN A 143 -8.07 10.65 -17.90
CA ASN A 143 -7.34 11.25 -16.78
C ASN A 143 -8.21 11.51 -15.55
N LEU A 144 -9.51 11.80 -15.74
CA LEU A 144 -10.50 11.94 -14.67
C LEU A 144 -11.37 10.67 -14.58
N ALA A 145 -10.72 9.50 -14.63
CA ALA A 145 -11.39 8.22 -14.43
C ALA A 145 -11.63 7.92 -12.94
N ASN A 146 -10.78 8.47 -12.08
CA ASN A 146 -10.77 8.27 -10.62
C ASN A 146 -10.24 9.53 -9.92
N ASP A 147 -10.44 9.63 -8.61
CA ASP A 147 -10.04 10.78 -7.79
C ASP A 147 -8.52 10.78 -7.47
N LEU A 148 -7.82 9.68 -7.78
CA LEU A 148 -6.34 9.61 -7.77
C LEU A 148 -5.73 10.44 -8.91
N TRP A 149 -6.51 10.76 -9.95
CA TRP A 149 -6.08 11.41 -11.18
C TRP A 149 -4.97 10.63 -11.91
N TRP A 150 -4.94 9.32 -11.68
CA TRP A 150 -4.02 8.41 -12.34
C TRP A 150 -4.72 7.79 -13.54
N ALA A 151 -4.27 8.18 -14.72
CA ALA A 151 -4.77 7.65 -15.99
C ALA A 151 -4.70 6.13 -16.01
N THR A 152 -5.78 5.48 -16.46
CA THR A 152 -5.87 4.02 -16.60
C THR A 152 -5.71 3.20 -15.31
N TYR A 153 -5.65 3.84 -14.13
CA TYR A 153 -5.60 3.12 -12.86
C TYR A 153 -6.85 2.25 -12.69
N ASN A 154 -6.62 0.96 -12.52
CA ASN A 154 -7.64 -0.03 -12.24
C ASN A 154 -7.27 -0.84 -10.99
N THR A 155 -8.31 -1.34 -10.31
CA THR A 155 -8.15 -2.19 -9.13
C THR A 155 -7.58 -3.57 -9.50
N THR A 156 -7.80 -3.99 -10.75
CA THR A 156 -7.43 -5.32 -11.28
C THR A 156 -6.02 -5.42 -11.82
N GLY A 157 -5.31 -4.33 -12.06
CA GLY A 157 -3.99 -4.39 -12.68
C GLY A 157 -3.01 -3.48 -11.96
N THR A 158 -3.25 -2.17 -12.02
CA THR A 158 -2.37 -1.16 -11.43
C THR A 158 -2.29 -1.29 -9.91
N GLN A 159 -3.45 -1.36 -9.23
CA GLN A 159 -3.46 -1.55 -7.77
C GLN A 159 -2.74 -2.83 -7.38
N THR A 160 -3.01 -3.93 -8.08
CA THR A 160 -2.40 -5.24 -7.80
C THR A 160 -0.89 -5.22 -8.02
N PHE A 161 -0.42 -4.56 -9.08
CA PHE A 161 1.00 -4.36 -9.33
C PHE A 161 1.66 -3.56 -8.21
N LEU A 162 1.05 -2.46 -7.77
CA LEU A 162 1.57 -1.66 -6.66
C LEU A 162 1.59 -2.43 -5.35
N SER A 163 0.51 -3.12 -5.02
CA SER A 163 0.44 -3.99 -3.84
C SER A 163 1.54 -5.05 -3.88
N ASN A 164 1.75 -5.69 -5.04
CA ASN A 164 2.82 -6.64 -5.24
C ASN A 164 4.19 -6.00 -5.10
N TRP A 165 4.40 -4.83 -5.68
CA TRP A 165 5.65 -4.10 -5.56
C TRP A 165 5.96 -3.74 -4.10
N PHE A 166 4.99 -3.18 -3.36
CA PHE A 166 5.15 -2.87 -1.94
C PHE A 166 5.47 -4.13 -1.14
N ASN A 167 4.63 -5.18 -1.24
CA ASN A 167 4.87 -6.44 -0.54
C ASN A 167 6.28 -6.98 -0.81
N ARG A 168 6.79 -6.83 -2.04
CA ARG A 168 8.11 -7.35 -2.44
C ARG A 168 9.29 -6.47 -2.07
N TYR A 169 9.17 -5.15 -2.06
CA TYR A 169 10.32 -4.26 -1.85
C TYR A 169 10.45 -3.80 -0.40
N LEU A 170 9.35 -3.78 0.34
CA LEU A 170 9.37 -3.69 1.80
C LEU A 170 10.21 -4.81 2.44
N PHE A 171 10.33 -5.96 1.76
CA PHE A 171 11.20 -7.08 2.15
C PHE A 171 12.70 -6.76 2.10
N PHE A 172 13.14 -6.00 1.10
CA PHE A 172 14.56 -5.82 0.81
C PHE A 172 15.15 -4.59 1.49
N ASN A 173 14.38 -3.51 1.55
CA ASN A 173 14.83 -2.21 2.03
C ASN A 173 13.68 -1.51 2.76
N ALA A 174 13.92 -1.17 4.02
CA ALA A 174 13.03 -0.36 4.86
C ALA A 174 12.78 1.06 4.31
N SER A 175 13.68 1.56 3.48
CA SER A 175 13.59 2.87 2.86
C SER A 175 14.13 2.79 1.44
N GLN A 176 13.34 3.24 0.48
CA GLN A 176 13.78 3.46 -0.89
C GLN A 176 13.90 4.97 -1.14
N PRO A 177 14.94 5.43 -1.85
CA PRO A 177 14.96 6.80 -2.35
C PRO A 177 13.78 7.03 -3.32
N ALA A 178 13.54 8.26 -3.72
CA ALA A 178 12.54 8.54 -4.75
C ALA A 178 12.89 7.78 -6.05
N THR A 179 12.12 6.73 -6.34
CA THR A 179 12.36 5.81 -7.46
C THR A 179 11.20 5.82 -8.44
N ARG A 180 11.53 5.65 -9.72
CA ARG A 180 10.53 5.42 -10.77
C ARG A 180 10.15 3.95 -10.84
N LEU A 181 8.86 3.66 -10.78
CA LEU A 181 8.32 2.29 -10.82
C LEU A 181 8.37 1.64 -12.20
N ASP A 182 8.61 2.40 -13.27
CA ASP A 182 8.68 1.90 -14.65
C ASP A 182 10.10 1.48 -15.06
N LEU A 183 11.03 1.37 -14.10
CA LEU A 183 12.36 0.81 -14.34
C LEU A 183 12.30 -0.71 -14.55
N PRO A 184 13.07 -1.28 -15.51
CA PRO A 184 13.10 -2.72 -15.79
C PRO A 184 13.41 -3.62 -14.58
N VAL A 185 14.13 -3.11 -13.59
CA VAL A 185 14.45 -3.82 -12.35
C VAL A 185 13.21 -4.15 -11.50
N TYR A 186 12.15 -3.35 -11.66
CA TYR A 186 10.86 -3.54 -10.99
C TYR A 186 9.85 -4.31 -11.85
N ALA A 187 10.28 -4.83 -13.01
CA ALA A 187 9.44 -5.67 -13.85
C ALA A 187 8.98 -6.93 -13.11
N ASP A 188 7.76 -7.36 -13.41
CA ASP A 188 7.13 -8.51 -12.80
C ASP A 188 6.71 -9.54 -13.85
N THR A 189 6.79 -10.82 -13.47
CA THR A 189 6.34 -11.97 -14.27
C THR A 189 4.83 -12.19 -14.18
N THR A 190 4.14 -11.55 -13.24
CA THR A 190 2.68 -11.64 -13.11
C THR A 190 2.00 -10.94 -14.28
N ASP A 191 1.10 -11.65 -14.96
CA ASP A 191 0.22 -11.03 -15.95
C ASP A 191 -0.89 -10.23 -15.25
N TYR A 192 -0.87 -8.91 -15.43
CA TYR A 192 -1.85 -7.97 -14.85
C TYR A 192 -2.98 -7.59 -15.80
N SER A 193 -3.02 -8.17 -17.00
CA SER A 193 -4.09 -7.95 -17.97
C SER A 193 -5.43 -8.65 -17.67
N PRO A 194 -5.48 -9.79 -16.94
CA PRO A 194 -6.73 -10.47 -16.63
C PRO A 194 -7.63 -9.64 -15.69
N PRO A 195 -8.96 -9.87 -15.70
CA PRO A 195 -9.88 -9.18 -14.79
C PRO A 195 -9.71 -9.60 -13.32
N ASN A 196 -9.10 -10.76 -13.06
CA ASN A 196 -8.91 -11.31 -11.72
C ASN A 196 -7.42 -11.57 -11.48
N THR A 197 -6.65 -10.52 -11.22
CA THR A 197 -5.25 -10.68 -10.82
C THR A 197 -5.16 -10.95 -9.33
N ARG A 198 -4.02 -11.53 -8.92
CA ARG A 198 -3.75 -11.83 -7.52
C ARG A 198 -2.61 -10.98 -6.99
N VAL A 199 -2.83 -10.34 -5.84
CA VAL A 199 -1.68 -9.84 -5.06
C VAL A 199 -0.96 -11.07 -4.52
N SER A 200 0.36 -11.05 -4.53
CA SER A 200 1.29 -12.06 -4.06
C SER A 200 2.00 -11.51 -2.83
N TYR A 201 2.48 -12.43 -2.01
CA TYR A 201 2.95 -12.19 -0.65
C TYR A 201 4.44 -11.82 -0.57
N ALA A 202 4.83 -11.18 0.55
CA ALA A 202 6.09 -11.38 1.25
C ALA A 202 5.94 -10.99 2.74
N LEU A 203 6.84 -11.46 3.60
CA LEU A 203 7.04 -11.08 5.01
C LEU A 203 8.41 -10.40 5.16
N PRO A 204 8.65 -9.54 6.17
CA PRO A 204 7.79 -8.52 6.76
C PRO A 204 8.46 -7.12 6.81
N TYR A 205 7.68 -6.02 6.87
CA TYR A 205 8.18 -4.69 7.23
C TYR A 205 7.40 -4.11 8.41
N ALA A 206 8.05 -4.12 9.58
CA ALA A 206 7.42 -3.80 10.86
C ALA A 206 7.65 -2.37 11.36
N ARG A 207 7.76 -1.36 10.48
CA ARG A 207 8.06 0.02 10.92
C ARG A 207 7.04 1.10 10.58
N LEU A 208 5.89 0.79 9.97
CA LEU A 208 4.85 1.80 9.72
C LEU A 208 3.40 1.38 9.98
N VAL A 209 3.11 0.10 10.28
CA VAL A 209 1.73 -0.42 10.30
C VAL A 209 0.96 -0.13 11.61
N GLN A 210 1.52 0.63 12.55
CA GLN A 210 0.82 0.97 13.82
C GLN A 210 0.71 2.46 14.08
N TYR A 211 0.38 3.22 13.05
CA TYR A 211 -0.33 4.47 13.25
C TYR A 211 -1.63 4.38 12.46
N GLU A 212 -2.76 4.41 13.17
CA GLU A 212 -4.15 4.45 12.66
C GLU A 212 -4.87 3.11 12.46
N SER A 213 -5.31 2.52 13.56
CA SER A 213 -6.57 1.75 13.58
C SER A 213 -7.53 2.37 14.58
N GLY A 214 -8.55 3.05 14.06
CA GLY A 214 -9.77 3.36 14.80
C GLY A 214 -10.22 4.80 14.71
N ARG A 215 -10.75 5.23 13.55
CA ARG A 215 -11.63 6.41 13.49
C ARG A 215 -12.51 6.55 12.23
N ASP A 216 -13.09 5.47 11.70
CA ASP A 216 -14.32 5.67 10.92
C ASP A 216 -15.26 4.46 10.87
N LEU A 217 -16.26 4.45 11.76
CA LEU A 217 -17.36 3.47 11.75
C LEU A 217 -18.28 3.68 10.53
N ALA A 218 -18.29 4.88 9.92
CA ALA A 218 -19.16 5.18 8.80
C ALA A 218 -18.70 4.49 7.51
N MET A 219 -17.39 4.35 7.29
CA MET A 219 -16.84 3.63 6.12
C MET A 219 -17.07 2.12 6.20
N MET A 220 -16.92 1.49 7.38
CA MET A 220 -17.18 0.06 7.55
C MET A 220 -18.65 -0.31 7.29
N ILE A 221 -19.58 0.52 7.74
CA ILE A 221 -21.03 0.29 7.55
C ILE A 221 -21.42 0.48 6.08
N GLN A 222 -20.75 1.37 5.34
CA GLN A 222 -21.00 1.60 3.91
C GLN A 222 -20.38 0.51 3.03
N GLY A 223 -19.21 -0.03 3.43
CA GLY A 223 -18.59 -1.19 2.79
C GLY A 223 -19.40 -2.48 2.96
N LEU A 224 -19.96 -2.72 4.16
CA LEU A 224 -20.80 -3.89 4.42
C LEU A 224 -22.15 -3.88 3.67
N ARG A 225 -22.65 -2.70 3.29
CA ARG A 225 -23.91 -2.55 2.56
C ARG A 225 -23.77 -2.61 1.03
N SER A 226 -22.54 -2.68 0.50
CA SER A 226 -22.26 -2.64 -0.93
C SER A 226 -21.48 -3.85 -1.47
N MET A 227 -21.37 -4.94 -0.69
CA MET A 227 -20.95 -6.24 -1.20
C MET A 227 -22.03 -6.84 -2.11
N ASP A 228 -22.25 -6.22 -3.27
CA ASP A 228 -22.96 -6.83 -4.38
C ASP A 228 -21.89 -7.32 -5.37
N ALA A 229 -21.90 -8.62 -5.61
CA ALA A 229 -20.83 -9.36 -6.27
C ALA A 229 -20.61 -8.87 -7.71
N SER A 230 -19.42 -8.32 -8.01
CA SER A 230 -18.92 -8.31 -9.39
C SER A 230 -17.40 -8.11 -9.48
N HIS A 231 -16.73 -9.12 -10.05
CA HIS A 231 -15.32 -9.12 -10.52
C HIS A 231 -14.27 -8.76 -9.45
N ASP A 232 -14.15 -9.63 -8.44
CA ASP A 232 -13.26 -9.39 -7.29
C ASP A 232 -11.79 -9.69 -7.61
N THR A 233 -10.94 -8.69 -7.41
CA THR A 233 -9.48 -8.82 -7.41
C THR A 233 -9.05 -9.41 -6.08
N LEU A 234 -8.38 -10.56 -6.10
CA LEU A 234 -8.02 -11.26 -4.86
C LEU A 234 -6.59 -10.90 -4.45
N ILE A 235 -6.45 -10.12 -3.40
CA ILE A 235 -5.20 -9.84 -2.73
C ILE A 235 -4.75 -11.08 -1.95
N ALA A 236 -3.71 -11.80 -2.38
CA ALA A 236 -3.14 -12.88 -1.58
C ALA A 236 -2.00 -12.38 -0.67
N TYR A 237 -1.98 -12.87 0.56
CA TYR A 237 -0.99 -12.52 1.59
C TYR A 237 -0.56 -13.76 2.38
N SER A 238 0.59 -13.67 3.06
CA SER A 238 1.04 -14.75 3.94
C SER A 238 0.37 -14.62 5.32
N PRO A 239 -0.26 -15.69 5.84
CA PRO A 239 -0.89 -15.65 7.16
C PRO A 239 0.12 -15.48 8.31
N ASN A 240 1.41 -15.71 8.05
CA ASN A 240 2.48 -15.52 9.04
C ASN A 240 2.89 -14.05 9.20
N TYR A 241 2.37 -13.15 8.36
CA TYR A 241 2.85 -11.76 8.31
C TYR A 241 2.63 -11.01 9.60
N ALA A 242 1.41 -11.09 10.13
CA ALA A 242 1.06 -10.44 11.39
C ALA A 242 1.96 -10.91 12.56
N ARG A 243 2.44 -12.16 12.53
CA ARG A 243 3.31 -12.74 13.55
C ARG A 243 4.71 -12.18 13.49
N LEU A 244 5.29 -12.11 12.29
CA LEU A 244 6.60 -11.50 12.16
C LEU A 244 6.57 -9.98 12.40
N VAL A 245 5.51 -9.27 12.00
CA VAL A 245 5.35 -7.83 12.33
C VAL A 245 5.38 -7.64 13.84
N GLN A 246 4.61 -8.45 14.59
CA GLN A 246 4.66 -8.41 16.06
C GLN A 246 6.07 -8.63 16.61
N TYR A 247 6.81 -9.59 16.05
CA TYR A 247 8.15 -9.93 16.50
C TYR A 247 9.18 -8.82 16.22
N GLU A 248 9.16 -8.26 15.02
CA GLU A 248 10.11 -7.22 14.58
C GLU A 248 9.83 -5.84 15.19
N SER A 249 8.56 -5.49 15.39
CA SER A 249 8.17 -4.24 16.07
C SER A 249 8.57 -4.22 17.54
N GLY A 250 8.93 -5.37 18.13
CA GLY A 250 9.36 -5.47 19.52
C GLY A 250 10.58 -4.60 19.87
N ARG A 251 11.34 -4.08 18.91
CA ARG A 251 12.44 -3.12 19.17
C ARG A 251 11.97 -1.68 19.39
N ASP A 252 10.76 -1.33 18.95
CA ASP A 252 10.18 -0.01 19.18
C ASP A 252 9.37 -0.01 20.49
N LEU A 253 10.04 0.35 21.58
CA LEU A 253 9.41 0.37 22.91
C LEU A 253 8.25 1.37 23.00
N THR A 254 8.30 2.48 22.26
CA THR A 254 7.21 3.48 22.26
C THR A 254 5.95 2.87 21.66
N MET A 255 6.09 2.18 20.52
CA MET A 255 4.98 1.45 19.89
C MET A 255 4.43 0.36 20.83
N MET A 256 5.30 -0.42 21.47
CA MET A 256 4.88 -1.51 22.37
C MET A 256 4.17 -0.99 23.62
N ILE A 257 4.68 0.06 24.26
CA ILE A 257 4.04 0.69 25.43
C ILE A 257 2.66 1.26 25.05
N GLN A 258 2.56 1.91 23.89
CA GLN A 258 1.28 2.41 23.39
C GLN A 258 0.29 1.26 23.14
N GLY A 259 0.74 0.15 22.56
CA GLY A 259 -0.07 -1.06 22.38
C GLY A 259 -0.55 -1.68 23.69
N LEU A 260 0.31 -1.73 24.72
CA LEU A 260 -0.07 -2.21 26.04
C LEU A 260 -1.15 -1.34 26.70
N ARG A 261 -1.10 -0.02 26.49
CA ARG A 261 -2.08 0.94 27.03
C ARG A 261 -3.40 0.97 26.28
N SER A 262 -3.39 0.66 24.98
CA SER A 262 -4.61 0.63 24.15
C SER A 262 -5.31 -0.73 24.18
N MET A 263 -4.60 -1.80 24.56
CA MET A 263 -5.17 -3.12 24.71
C MET A 263 -6.15 -3.17 25.89
N ASP A 264 -7.26 -3.89 25.70
CA ASP A 264 -8.16 -4.24 26.80
C ASP A 264 -7.38 -5.01 27.88
N ALA A 265 -7.39 -4.48 29.11
CA ALA A 265 -6.62 -5.01 30.23
C ALA A 265 -7.00 -6.45 30.61
N CYS A 266 -8.21 -6.92 30.29
CA CYS A 266 -8.60 -8.31 30.47
C CYS A 266 -7.81 -9.26 29.55
N ASN A 267 -7.28 -8.78 28.43
CA ASN A 267 -6.42 -9.53 27.52
C ASN A 267 -4.94 -9.55 27.95
N ALA A 268 -4.53 -8.77 28.95
CA ALA A 268 -3.12 -8.66 29.32
C ALA A 268 -2.48 -10.00 29.78
N PRO A 269 -3.14 -10.83 30.61
CA PRO A 269 -2.60 -12.15 30.97
C PRO A 269 -2.52 -13.14 29.81
N TRP A 270 -3.20 -12.87 28.69
CA TRP A 270 -3.16 -13.70 27.49
C TRP A 270 -2.00 -13.36 26.56
N ILE A 271 -1.14 -12.37 26.87
CA ILE A 271 0.13 -12.15 26.17
C ILE A 271 0.97 -13.43 26.26
N ALA A 272 1.50 -13.88 25.12
CA ALA A 272 2.28 -15.10 25.03
C ALA A 272 3.67 -14.85 25.62
N THR A 273 3.80 -14.91 26.94
CA THR A 273 5.07 -14.73 27.63
C THR A 273 5.03 -15.45 28.97
N SER A 274 6.10 -16.17 29.29
CA SER A 274 6.29 -16.72 30.62
C SER A 274 7.19 -15.76 31.42
N TYR A 275 6.69 -15.26 32.54
CA TYR A 275 7.41 -14.24 33.31
C TYR A 275 8.64 -14.83 34.00
N CYS A 276 9.73 -14.09 33.91
CA CYS A 276 10.97 -14.37 34.61
C CYS A 276 11.02 -13.64 35.95
N TRP A 277 10.58 -12.37 35.95
CA TRP A 277 10.58 -11.51 37.14
C TRP A 277 9.27 -10.74 37.25
N LEU A 278 8.91 -10.40 38.48
CA LEU A 278 7.80 -9.51 38.75
C LEU A 278 8.17 -8.06 38.42
N ASP A 279 9.38 -7.64 38.79
CA ASP A 279 9.84 -6.25 38.77
C ASP A 279 11.07 -6.02 37.88
N PHE A 280 11.23 -4.79 37.37
CA PHE A 280 12.38 -4.44 36.50
C PHE A 280 13.73 -4.55 37.21
N ASP A 281 13.77 -4.38 38.53
CA ASP A 281 14.99 -4.52 39.33
C ASP A 281 15.39 -5.99 39.54
N ARG A 282 14.57 -6.94 39.06
CA ARG A 282 14.77 -8.40 39.15
C ARG A 282 14.88 -8.92 40.59
N GLN A 283 14.24 -8.24 41.54
CA GLN A 283 14.30 -8.67 42.95
C GLN A 283 13.43 -9.90 43.22
N ILE A 284 12.33 -10.05 42.49
CA ILE A 284 11.35 -11.12 42.71
C ILE A 284 11.25 -12.00 41.45
N GLU A 285 11.73 -13.23 41.59
CA GLU A 285 11.68 -14.27 40.55
C GLU A 285 10.29 -14.91 40.41
N MET A 286 9.94 -15.31 39.18
CA MET A 286 8.63 -15.91 38.86
C MET A 286 8.71 -17.20 38.03
N ALA A 287 9.87 -17.59 37.51
CA ALA A 287 9.94 -18.76 36.64
C ALA A 287 9.53 -20.06 37.38
N ASN A 288 8.75 -20.91 36.68
CA ASN A 288 8.19 -22.15 37.24
C ASN A 288 9.24 -23.25 37.52
N THR A 289 10.40 -23.25 36.86
CA THR A 289 11.51 -24.19 37.12
C THR A 289 12.82 -23.44 37.41
N LEU A 290 13.78 -24.12 38.06
CA LEU A 290 15.14 -23.59 38.25
C LEU A 290 15.87 -23.41 36.91
N GLY A 291 15.72 -24.38 36.00
CA GLY A 291 16.36 -24.34 34.68
C GLY A 291 15.89 -23.14 33.87
N ARG A 292 14.58 -22.84 33.91
CA ARG A 292 14.03 -21.67 33.25
C ARG A 292 14.52 -20.36 33.87
N GLN A 293 14.59 -20.25 35.20
CA GLN A 293 15.14 -19.05 35.85
C GLN A 293 16.58 -18.79 35.41
N ALA A 294 17.43 -19.81 35.39
CA ALA A 294 18.80 -19.68 34.92
C ALA A 294 18.88 -19.25 33.44
N ARG A 295 17.95 -19.73 32.58
CA ARG A 295 17.85 -19.22 31.19
C ARG A 295 17.43 -17.75 31.14
N CYS A 296 16.47 -17.34 31.97
CA CYS A 296 16.06 -15.94 32.07
C CYS A 296 17.26 -15.06 32.38
N ASP A 297 18.06 -15.44 33.38
CA ASP A 297 19.27 -14.72 33.78
C ASP A 297 20.34 -14.71 32.67
N ALA A 298 20.46 -15.79 31.90
CA ALA A 298 21.45 -15.84 30.83
C ALA A 298 21.04 -15.03 29.58
N LYS A 299 19.74 -14.93 29.26
CA LYS A 299 19.30 -14.53 27.91
C LYS A 299 18.24 -13.43 27.84
N TYR A 300 17.38 -13.25 28.84
CA TYR A 300 16.13 -12.49 28.67
C TYR A 300 16.10 -11.14 29.39
N HIS A 301 17.19 -10.71 30.01
CA HIS A 301 17.24 -9.46 30.77
C HIS A 301 16.85 -8.21 29.96
N SER A 302 17.19 -8.15 28.66
CA SER A 302 16.87 -6.99 27.81
C SER A 302 15.46 -7.03 27.20
N ASN A 303 14.67 -8.06 27.49
CA ASN A 303 13.32 -8.24 26.95
C ASN A 303 12.26 -7.87 27.99
N GLY A 304 11.58 -6.74 27.81
CA GLY A 304 10.52 -6.24 28.67
C GLY A 304 9.33 -7.19 28.82
N ALA A 305 9.10 -8.07 27.83
CA ALA A 305 7.97 -9.01 27.87
C ALA A 305 8.08 -10.07 28.97
N VAL A 306 9.28 -10.33 29.52
CA VAL A 306 9.47 -11.30 30.62
C VAL A 306 9.35 -10.68 32.01
N TYR A 307 9.09 -9.37 32.09
CA TYR A 307 8.86 -8.64 33.34
C TYR A 307 7.38 -8.34 33.50
N LEU A 308 6.74 -8.82 34.57
CA LEU A 308 5.32 -8.56 34.78
C LEU A 308 5.04 -7.07 35.01
N GLU A 309 5.97 -6.33 35.64
CA GLU A 309 5.91 -4.88 35.84
C GLU A 309 5.71 -4.10 34.53
N SER A 310 6.23 -4.58 33.40
CA SER A 310 6.04 -3.93 32.09
C SER A 310 4.57 -3.75 31.73
N ILE A 311 3.74 -4.75 32.05
CA ILE A 311 2.30 -4.75 31.81
C ILE A 311 1.60 -3.98 32.93
N LEU A 312 1.94 -4.25 34.19
CA LEU A 312 1.28 -3.62 35.34
C LEU A 312 1.44 -2.09 35.37
N ARG A 313 2.49 -1.53 34.76
CA ARG A 313 2.67 -0.08 34.59
C ARG A 313 1.82 0.55 33.49
N ASN A 314 1.28 -0.26 32.58
CA ASN A 314 0.69 0.21 31.33
C ASN A 314 -0.76 -0.23 31.11
N VAL A 315 -1.28 -1.18 31.91
CA VAL A 315 -2.69 -1.58 31.82
C VAL A 315 -3.63 -0.60 32.51
N ASP A 316 -4.88 -0.56 32.03
CA ASP A 316 -5.98 0.06 32.78
C ASP A 316 -6.33 -0.79 34.01
N TRP A 317 -5.91 -0.32 35.18
CA TRP A 317 -6.07 -1.05 36.44
C TRP A 317 -7.52 -1.38 36.82
N PRO A 318 -8.50 -0.46 36.72
CA PRO A 318 -9.90 -0.78 37.02
C PRO A 318 -10.42 -1.95 36.18
N THR A 319 -10.14 -1.96 34.87
CA THR A 319 -10.54 -3.07 33.99
C THR A 319 -9.77 -4.34 34.32
N PHE A 320 -8.46 -4.27 34.56
CA PHE A 320 -7.65 -5.41 34.96
C PHE A 320 -8.18 -6.07 36.25
N GLU A 321 -8.49 -5.27 37.27
CA GLU A 321 -8.98 -5.73 38.57
C GLU A 321 -10.36 -6.40 38.43
N SER A 322 -11.22 -5.89 37.55
CA SER A 322 -12.53 -6.50 37.29
C SER A 322 -12.46 -7.93 36.74
N CYS A 323 -11.43 -8.22 35.94
CA CYS A 323 -11.24 -9.53 35.30
C CYS A 323 -10.34 -10.48 36.10
N TRP A 324 -9.30 -9.94 36.74
CA TRP A 324 -8.20 -10.74 37.29
C TRP A 324 -7.86 -10.41 38.75
N GLY A 325 -8.56 -9.46 39.40
CA GLY A 325 -8.21 -8.95 40.72
C GLY A 325 -8.04 -10.04 41.79
N THR A 326 -8.99 -10.98 41.88
CA THR A 326 -8.90 -12.08 42.86
C THR A 326 -7.70 -12.99 42.61
N SER A 327 -7.46 -13.40 41.35
CA SER A 327 -6.30 -14.23 41.01
C SER A 327 -4.98 -13.48 41.24
N PHE A 328 -4.92 -12.20 40.88
CA PHE A 328 -3.74 -11.36 41.07
C PHE A 328 -3.42 -11.16 42.56
N GLU A 329 -4.46 -10.99 43.39
CA GLU A 329 -4.31 -10.93 44.85
C GLU A 329 -3.69 -12.21 45.40
N ILE A 330 -4.21 -13.37 45.00
CA ILE A 330 -3.70 -14.68 45.43
C ILE A 330 -2.26 -14.91 44.96
N GLY A 331 -1.97 -14.62 43.70
CA GLY A 331 -0.72 -14.99 43.06
C GLY A 331 0.44 -14.03 43.30
N VAL A 332 0.15 -12.76 43.58
CA VAL A 332 1.15 -11.69 43.62
C VAL A 332 0.96 -10.74 44.81
N ALA A 333 -0.17 -10.04 44.88
CA ALA A 333 -0.29 -8.87 45.76
C ALA A 333 -0.28 -9.21 47.25
N LYS A 334 -0.79 -10.38 47.64
CA LYS A 334 -0.78 -10.84 49.05
C LYS A 334 0.64 -10.97 49.62
N ASP A 335 1.60 -11.41 48.81
CA ASP A 335 2.96 -11.72 49.27
C ASP A 335 3.93 -10.54 49.11
N ILE A 336 3.65 -9.61 48.20
CA ILE A 336 4.63 -8.59 47.78
C ILE A 336 5.10 -7.68 48.92
N GLY A 337 4.23 -7.38 49.88
CA GLY A 337 4.57 -6.55 51.04
C GLY A 337 5.61 -7.19 51.95
N SER A 338 5.71 -8.52 51.95
CA SER A 338 6.70 -9.27 52.74
C SER A 338 7.97 -9.61 51.96
N LEU A 339 7.86 -9.79 50.64
CA LEU A 339 8.96 -10.27 49.81
C LEU A 339 9.82 -9.15 49.23
N LYS A 340 9.25 -7.97 48.95
CA LYS A 340 9.95 -6.84 48.32
C LYS A 340 10.09 -5.66 49.28
N PRO A 341 11.29 -5.06 49.45
CA PRO A 341 11.43 -3.80 50.16
C PRO A 341 10.51 -2.72 49.57
N ASN A 342 9.69 -2.08 50.39
CA ASN A 342 8.67 -1.12 49.95
C ASN A 342 7.64 -1.69 48.95
N GLY A 343 7.44 -3.01 48.89
CA GLY A 343 6.57 -3.69 47.92
C GLY A 343 5.13 -3.17 47.91
N ALA A 344 4.54 -2.88 49.08
CA ALA A 344 3.20 -2.30 49.18
C ALA A 344 3.11 -0.89 48.59
N ALA A 345 4.16 -0.08 48.76
CA ALA A 345 4.24 1.26 48.17
C ALA A 345 4.45 1.19 46.65
N TRP A 346 5.29 0.25 46.18
CA TRP A 346 5.49 -0.04 44.77
C TRP A 346 4.17 -0.45 44.11
N LEU A 347 3.43 -1.41 44.67
CA LEU A 347 2.15 -1.84 44.12
C LEU A 347 1.14 -0.69 44.06
N LYS A 348 1.04 0.10 45.13
CA LYS A 348 0.16 1.28 45.17
C LYS A 348 0.51 2.33 44.11
N SER A 349 1.80 2.47 43.76
CA SER A 349 2.25 3.40 42.73
C SER A 349 1.83 2.99 41.32
N LEU A 350 1.64 1.69 41.08
CA LEU A 350 1.14 1.18 39.80
C LEU A 350 -0.36 1.47 39.66
N THR A 351 -1.12 1.29 40.74
CA THR A 351 -2.58 1.44 40.74
C THR A 351 -3.06 2.90 40.83
N SER A 352 -2.19 3.87 41.12
CA SER A 352 -2.60 5.26 41.42
C SER A 352 -2.99 6.11 40.19
N GLY A 353 -3.01 5.53 38.98
CA GLY A 353 -3.53 6.18 37.77
C GLY A 353 -2.64 7.27 37.14
N SER A 354 -1.46 7.53 37.69
CA SER A 354 -0.50 8.52 37.18
C SER A 354 0.53 7.86 36.24
N SER A 355 0.14 7.56 35.00
CA SER A 355 1.05 7.00 34.00
C SER A 355 1.96 8.08 33.41
N LEU A 356 3.25 7.80 33.25
CA LEU A 356 4.18 8.66 32.49
C LEU A 356 3.74 8.79 31.03
N SER A 357 4.27 9.77 30.29
CA SER A 357 4.12 9.79 28.83
C SER A 357 4.73 8.52 28.21
N VAL A 358 4.25 8.09 27.04
CA VAL A 358 4.78 6.87 26.37
C VAL A 358 6.29 6.98 26.14
N VAL A 359 6.75 8.16 25.74
CA VAL A 359 8.18 8.44 25.47
C VAL A 359 9.00 8.38 26.75
N ASP A 360 8.49 8.92 27.86
CA ASP A 360 9.24 8.91 29.13
C ASP A 360 9.23 7.53 29.78
N GLU A 361 8.14 6.77 29.68
CA GLU A 361 8.09 5.36 30.10
C GLU A 361 9.10 4.51 29.31
N ALA A 362 9.23 4.73 28.00
CA ALA A 362 10.24 4.07 27.18
C ALA A 362 11.68 4.39 27.64
N LYS A 363 11.95 5.66 28.02
CA LYS A 363 13.26 6.04 28.58
C LYS A 363 13.53 5.34 29.92
N VAL A 364 12.51 5.18 30.77
CA VAL A 364 12.65 4.43 32.03
C VAL A 364 13.06 3.00 31.74
N TRP A 365 12.37 2.32 30.81
CA TRP A 365 12.71 0.94 30.43
C TRP A 365 14.15 0.84 29.91
N GLN A 366 14.54 1.74 29.02
CA GLN A 366 15.90 1.80 28.46
C GLN A 366 16.95 2.05 29.54
N SER A 367 16.67 2.92 30.52
CA SER A 367 17.59 3.19 31.63
C SER A 367 17.83 1.97 32.53
N LEU A 368 16.89 1.03 32.54
CA LEU A 368 16.96 -0.25 33.27
C LEU A 368 17.50 -1.39 32.40
N GLY A 369 18.00 -1.10 31.19
CA GLY A 369 18.57 -2.09 30.28
C GLY A 369 17.53 -2.91 29.50
N VAL A 370 16.25 -2.52 29.55
CA VAL A 370 15.19 -3.13 28.74
C VAL A 370 15.16 -2.44 27.37
N LEU A 371 15.48 -3.20 26.31
CA LEU A 371 15.70 -2.68 24.96
C LEU A 371 14.66 -3.18 23.95
N THR A 372 13.98 -4.27 24.27
CA THR A 372 13.03 -4.94 23.38
C THR A 372 11.82 -5.41 24.17
N TYR A 373 10.70 -5.64 23.50
CA TYR A 373 9.50 -6.27 24.03
C TYR A 373 9.04 -7.34 23.03
N THR A 374 9.52 -8.56 23.22
CA THR A 374 9.33 -9.67 22.28
C THR A 374 8.60 -10.82 22.96
N THR A 375 7.43 -11.16 22.45
CA THR A 375 6.60 -12.27 22.96
C THR A 375 7.03 -13.61 22.37
N GLN A 376 6.64 -14.69 23.04
CA GLN A 376 6.85 -16.05 22.58
C GLN A 376 5.96 -16.38 21.38
N TRP A 377 6.43 -17.30 20.54
CA TRP A 377 5.65 -17.89 19.47
C TRP A 377 4.47 -18.68 20.05
N GLN A 378 3.34 -18.63 19.35
CA GLN A 378 2.11 -19.26 19.79
C GLN A 378 1.19 -19.57 18.61
N ASN A 379 0.29 -20.54 18.74
CA ASN A 379 -0.76 -20.80 17.75
C ASN A 379 -2.19 -20.80 18.32
N TYR A 380 -2.39 -20.35 19.56
CA TYR A 380 -3.72 -20.23 20.18
C TYR A 380 -4.44 -18.91 19.88
N LYS A 381 -3.80 -17.96 19.18
CA LYS A 381 -4.37 -16.71 18.69
C LYS A 381 -3.94 -16.46 17.25
N ALA A 382 -4.90 -16.07 16.42
CA ALA A 382 -4.64 -15.37 15.18
C ALA A 382 -4.45 -13.88 15.49
N LEU A 383 -3.40 -13.27 14.93
CA LEU A 383 -3.12 -11.85 15.10
C LEU A 383 -3.85 -11.07 14.01
N GLY A 384 -4.54 -10.01 14.42
CA GLY A 384 -5.14 -9.06 13.49
C GLY A 384 -4.11 -8.06 12.98
N LEU A 385 -4.24 -7.66 11.73
CA LEU A 385 -3.36 -6.68 11.07
C LEU A 385 -4.19 -5.89 10.06
N HIS A 386 -4.00 -4.57 10.02
CA HIS A 386 -4.57 -3.70 8.99
C HIS A 386 -3.43 -2.92 8.36
N ASP A 387 -3.00 -3.34 7.17
CA ASP A 387 -1.87 -2.79 6.44
C ASP A 387 -2.35 -2.05 5.18
N VAL A 388 -1.83 -0.85 4.96
CA VAL A 388 -2.24 0.05 3.87
C VAL A 388 -1.03 0.72 3.22
N PHE A 389 -1.14 1.05 1.94
CA PHE A 389 -0.24 1.99 1.28
C PHE A 389 -1.02 3.22 0.82
N SER A 390 -0.40 4.40 0.90
CA SER A 390 -1.05 5.65 0.52
C SER A 390 -0.59 6.09 -0.87
N ILE A 391 -1.53 6.51 -1.71
CA ILE A 391 -1.27 7.18 -2.99
C ILE A 391 -1.52 8.68 -2.80
N GLU A 392 -0.49 9.50 -2.95
CA GLU A 392 -0.62 10.94 -3.00
C GLU A 392 -0.85 11.39 -4.45
N ASN A 393 -1.96 12.10 -4.70
CA ASN A 393 -2.24 12.65 -6.02
C ASN A 393 -1.52 14.00 -6.25
N ALA A 394 -1.63 14.54 -7.47
CA ALA A 394 -0.99 15.82 -7.84
C ALA A 394 -1.46 17.05 -7.02
N LEU A 395 -2.50 16.92 -6.19
CA LEU A 395 -2.97 17.98 -5.27
C LEU A 395 -2.43 17.83 -3.84
N GLY A 396 -1.68 16.77 -3.54
CA GLY A 396 -1.26 16.43 -2.19
C GLY A 396 -2.35 15.75 -1.35
N MET A 397 -3.40 15.22 -1.99
CA MET A 397 -4.41 14.41 -1.30
C MET A 397 -3.95 12.95 -1.25
N MET A 398 -3.95 12.38 -0.04
CA MET A 398 -3.58 10.98 0.20
C MET A 398 -4.80 10.08 0.19
N TYR A 399 -4.68 8.92 -0.46
CA TYR A 399 -5.70 7.88 -0.52
C TYR A 399 -5.09 6.54 -0.09
N ASP A 400 -5.62 5.96 0.98
CA ASP A 400 -5.13 4.70 1.51
C ASP A 400 -5.76 3.51 0.78
N MET A 401 -4.91 2.57 0.40
CA MET A 401 -5.24 1.35 -0.31
C MET A 401 -4.86 0.16 0.56
N THR A 402 -5.77 -0.78 0.77
CA THR A 402 -5.53 -1.92 1.68
C THR A 402 -4.57 -2.92 1.05
N LEU A 403 -3.48 -3.25 1.76
CA LEU A 403 -2.57 -4.35 1.43
C LEU A 403 -2.99 -5.65 2.10
N GLN A 404 -3.41 -5.58 3.37
CA GLN A 404 -3.86 -6.73 4.13
C GLN A 404 -4.79 -6.29 5.24
N SER A 405 -5.85 -7.07 5.48
CA SER A 405 -6.73 -6.89 6.63
C SER A 405 -7.09 -8.26 7.21
N THR A 406 -6.66 -8.50 8.44
CA THR A 406 -6.98 -9.71 9.21
C THR A 406 -7.53 -9.31 10.57
N ASN A 407 -8.55 -10.05 11.02
CA ASN A 407 -9.10 -9.88 12.37
C ASN A 407 -8.39 -10.81 13.36
N GLY A 408 -8.08 -10.29 14.54
CA GLY A 408 -7.55 -11.09 15.64
C GLY A 408 -8.63 -11.98 16.25
N SER A 409 -8.30 -13.23 16.57
CA SER A 409 -9.22 -14.16 17.22
C SER A 409 -8.48 -15.21 18.07
N TYR A 410 -9.14 -15.73 19.10
CA TYR A 410 -8.64 -16.84 19.91
C TYR A 410 -9.03 -18.18 19.26
N GLN A 411 -8.08 -19.12 19.22
CA GLN A 411 -8.22 -20.48 18.70
C GLN A 411 -7.77 -21.50 19.76
N SER A 412 -8.36 -21.40 20.96
CA SER A 412 -7.97 -22.20 22.13
C SER A 412 -8.07 -23.71 21.90
N SER A 413 -9.08 -24.19 21.18
CA SER A 413 -9.31 -25.62 20.92
C SER A 413 -8.28 -26.26 19.97
N MET A 414 -7.60 -25.46 19.14
CA MET A 414 -6.60 -25.93 18.16
C MET A 414 -5.15 -25.66 18.62
N SER A 415 -4.98 -25.10 19.82
CA SER A 415 -3.66 -24.76 20.36
C SER A 415 -2.79 -25.99 20.57
N THR A 416 -1.63 -26.02 19.94
CA THR A 416 -0.56 -26.97 20.24
C THR A 416 0.55 -26.31 21.07
N SER A 417 0.71 -24.98 20.95
CA SER A 417 1.75 -24.21 21.63
C SER A 417 1.55 -24.14 23.14
N TRP A 418 0.34 -24.37 23.67
CA TRP A 418 0.14 -24.40 25.12
C TRP A 418 0.94 -25.49 25.84
N LYS A 419 1.45 -26.51 25.14
CA LYS A 419 2.36 -27.50 25.71
C LYS A 419 3.71 -26.90 26.09
N THR A 420 4.18 -25.85 25.41
CA THR A 420 5.46 -25.21 25.77
C THR A 420 5.28 -24.29 26.97
N TYR A 421 4.27 -23.43 26.94
CA TYR A 421 3.73 -22.66 28.07
C TYR A 421 2.33 -22.14 27.74
N TRP A 422 1.38 -22.27 28.67
CA TRP A 422 -0.06 -22.04 28.42
C TRP A 422 -0.59 -20.64 28.75
N THR A 423 0.30 -19.65 28.93
CA THR A 423 0.04 -18.25 29.33
C THR A 423 -0.18 -17.99 30.82
N PHE A 424 0.01 -16.73 31.21
CA PHE A 424 -0.22 -16.26 32.58
C PHE A 424 -1.71 -16.26 32.96
N ALA A 425 -2.61 -16.09 31.99
CA ALA A 425 -4.05 -16.24 32.20
C ALA A 425 -4.39 -17.63 32.80
N SER A 426 -3.76 -18.68 32.27
CA SER A 426 -3.94 -20.05 32.75
C SER A 426 -3.31 -20.25 34.14
N ASP A 427 -2.18 -19.60 34.44
CA ASP A 427 -1.60 -19.63 35.79
C ASP A 427 -2.51 -18.95 36.82
N LEU A 428 -3.07 -17.77 36.48
CA LEU A 428 -4.03 -17.04 37.29
C LEU A 428 -5.34 -17.83 37.51
N TRP A 429 -5.81 -18.53 36.49
CA TRP A 429 -6.95 -19.44 36.59
C TRP A 429 -6.64 -20.61 37.53
N ALA A 430 -5.46 -21.24 37.38
CA ALA A 430 -5.08 -22.41 38.15
C ALA A 430 -4.96 -22.08 39.64
N ILE A 431 -4.37 -20.95 40.02
CA ILE A 431 -4.28 -20.58 41.45
C ILE A 431 -5.63 -20.16 42.06
N ALA A 432 -6.60 -19.74 41.27
CA ALA A 432 -7.91 -19.32 41.76
C ALA A 432 -8.95 -20.45 41.81
N THR A 433 -8.76 -21.50 41.01
CA THR A 433 -9.74 -22.58 40.84
C THR A 433 -9.45 -23.77 41.76
N ASN A 434 -10.39 -24.10 42.65
CA ASN A 434 -10.28 -25.28 43.49
C ASN A 434 -10.18 -26.57 42.66
N GLY A 435 -9.26 -27.45 43.03
CA GLY A 435 -9.04 -28.74 42.31
C GLY A 435 -8.02 -28.66 41.17
N SER A 436 -7.46 -27.49 40.86
CA SER A 436 -6.41 -27.29 39.85
C SER A 436 -5.05 -27.90 40.24
N GLY A 437 -4.85 -28.28 41.51
CA GLY A 437 -3.58 -28.73 42.07
C GLY A 437 -2.73 -27.63 42.73
N ILE A 438 -2.96 -26.35 42.39
CA ILE A 438 -2.20 -25.20 42.95
C ILE A 438 -3.09 -24.06 43.47
N ALA A 439 -4.37 -24.36 43.77
CA ALA A 439 -5.30 -23.38 44.31
C ALA A 439 -4.76 -22.69 45.59
N GLY A 440 -4.87 -21.37 45.65
CA GLY A 440 -4.42 -20.54 46.78
C GLY A 440 -2.89 -20.40 46.92
N ARG A 441 -2.11 -20.78 45.91
CA ARG A 441 -0.64 -20.70 45.91
C ARG A 441 -0.13 -19.42 45.25
N SER A 442 1.06 -19.00 45.67
CA SER A 442 1.75 -17.83 45.13
C SER A 442 2.47 -18.16 43.83
N LEU A 443 2.50 -17.22 42.88
CA LEU A 443 3.29 -17.32 41.64
C LEU A 443 4.68 -16.70 41.80
N LEU A 444 4.98 -16.14 42.97
CA LEU A 444 6.29 -15.58 43.30
C LEU A 444 7.18 -16.67 43.88
N ARG A 445 8.32 -16.91 43.23
CA ARG A 445 9.25 -17.99 43.59
C ARG A 445 9.78 -17.90 45.03
N PRO A 446 10.12 -16.70 45.56
CA PRO A 446 10.61 -16.57 46.94
C PRO A 446 9.53 -16.83 48.02
N SER A 447 8.26 -16.98 47.64
CA SER A 447 7.18 -17.23 48.59
C SER A 447 7.27 -18.62 49.24
N ALA A 448 6.98 -18.69 50.53
CA ALA A 448 6.94 -19.96 51.29
C ALA A 448 5.89 -20.96 50.77
N HIS A 449 4.94 -20.50 49.94
CA HIS A 449 3.88 -21.33 49.36
C HIS A 449 3.82 -21.19 47.83
N PHE A 450 4.99 -21.05 47.20
CA PHE A 450 5.14 -21.04 45.75
C PHE A 450 4.45 -22.23 45.07
N ALA A 451 3.70 -21.95 44.00
CA ALA A 451 2.85 -22.91 43.30
C ALA A 451 3.62 -24.12 42.76
N PHE A 452 4.84 -23.92 42.24
CA PHE A 452 5.63 -24.96 41.59
C PHE A 452 6.74 -25.55 42.48
N ALA A 453 6.64 -25.36 43.81
CA ALA A 453 7.63 -25.92 44.75
C ALA A 453 7.60 -27.47 44.78
N ASN A 454 6.41 -28.07 44.73
CA ASN A 454 6.20 -29.52 44.86
C ASN A 454 5.50 -30.15 43.65
N THR A 455 5.18 -29.37 42.62
CA THR A 455 4.53 -29.84 41.39
C THR A 455 5.13 -29.15 40.19
N SER A 456 5.05 -29.80 39.03
CA SER A 456 5.51 -29.22 37.76
C SER A 456 4.32 -28.68 36.98
N LEU A 457 4.56 -27.69 36.11
CA LEU A 457 3.52 -27.20 35.21
C LEU A 457 3.03 -28.32 34.26
N GLN A 458 3.93 -29.20 33.82
CA GLN A 458 3.59 -30.42 33.08
C GLN A 458 2.55 -31.29 33.80
N SER A 459 2.68 -31.48 35.12
CA SER A 459 1.71 -32.26 35.91
C SER A 459 0.33 -31.59 35.93
N LEU A 460 0.28 -30.26 35.96
CA LEU A 460 -0.98 -29.49 35.90
C LEU A 460 -1.61 -29.57 34.50
N MET A 461 -0.79 -29.54 33.45
CA MET A 461 -1.26 -29.73 32.06
C MET A 461 -1.86 -31.12 31.85
N VAL A 462 -1.34 -32.15 32.52
CA VAL A 462 -1.95 -33.49 32.52
C VAL A 462 -3.30 -33.47 33.24
N LEU A 463 -3.37 -32.82 34.41
CA LEU A 463 -4.61 -32.72 35.19
C LEU A 463 -5.72 -31.99 34.42
N ASN A 464 -5.37 -30.94 33.68
CA ASN A 464 -6.31 -30.16 32.85
C ASN A 464 -6.46 -30.70 31.41
N SER A 465 -5.96 -31.92 31.13
CA SER A 465 -6.05 -32.57 29.81
C SER A 465 -5.40 -31.83 28.64
N THR A 466 -4.58 -30.79 28.89
CA THR A 466 -3.74 -30.14 27.86
C THR A 466 -2.66 -31.09 27.34
N LEU A 467 -2.18 -31.98 28.20
CA LEU A 467 -1.21 -33.02 27.88
C LEU A 467 -1.79 -34.41 28.20
N GLN A 468 -1.82 -35.30 27.22
CA GLN A 468 -2.34 -36.66 27.38
C GLN A 468 -1.30 -37.53 28.11
N THR A 469 -1.78 -38.43 28.98
CA THR A 469 -0.94 -39.40 29.69
C THR A 469 -1.44 -40.84 29.44
N PRO A 470 -0.55 -41.84 29.26
CA PRO A 470 0.91 -41.75 29.26
C PRO A 470 1.45 -40.98 28.05
N LEU A 471 2.59 -40.28 28.22
CA LEU A 471 3.29 -39.67 27.09
C LEU A 471 3.66 -40.76 26.08
N ASP A 472 3.33 -40.54 24.82
CA ASP A 472 3.81 -41.40 23.74
C ASP A 472 5.33 -41.23 23.53
N GLY A 473 5.90 -42.01 22.62
CA GLY A 473 7.35 -41.96 22.40
C GLY A 473 7.85 -40.63 21.80
N ALA A 474 7.02 -39.86 21.07
CA ALA A 474 7.43 -38.57 20.50
C ALA A 474 7.47 -37.49 21.59
N LEU A 475 6.39 -37.35 22.37
CA LEU A 475 6.34 -36.39 23.47
C LEU A 475 7.34 -36.74 24.59
N ARG A 476 7.63 -38.03 24.79
CA ARG A 476 8.72 -38.46 25.69
C ARG A 476 10.08 -38.05 25.12
N ALA A 477 10.36 -38.32 23.85
CA ALA A 477 11.62 -37.91 23.22
C ALA A 477 11.81 -36.38 23.25
N PHE A 478 10.73 -35.59 23.12
CA PHE A 478 10.76 -34.15 23.32
C PHE A 478 11.18 -33.78 24.74
N SER A 479 10.47 -34.33 25.74
CA SER A 479 10.71 -34.04 27.15
C SER A 479 12.14 -34.41 27.57
N ASP A 480 12.67 -35.53 27.06
CA ASP A 480 14.01 -36.02 27.36
C ASP A 480 15.10 -35.17 26.68
N SER A 481 14.84 -34.63 25.49
CA SER A 481 15.84 -33.90 24.70
C SER A 481 15.85 -32.40 25.01
N ILE A 482 14.68 -31.77 25.12
CA ILE A 482 14.53 -30.31 25.25
C ILE A 482 14.30 -29.91 26.71
N GLY A 483 13.40 -30.61 27.40
CA GLY A 483 13.04 -30.34 28.79
C GLY A 483 11.53 -30.51 29.05
N PRO A 484 11.08 -30.32 30.30
CA PRO A 484 9.70 -30.57 30.69
C PRO A 484 8.73 -29.58 30.02
N PHE A 485 7.53 -30.07 29.70
CA PHE A 485 6.46 -29.25 29.15
C PHE A 485 6.04 -28.17 30.17
N GLY A 486 5.62 -27.01 29.67
CA GLY A 486 5.35 -25.83 30.49
C GLY A 486 6.57 -24.99 30.86
N ALA A 487 7.80 -25.47 30.64
CA ALA A 487 9.04 -24.72 30.90
C ALA A 487 9.88 -24.52 29.62
N VAL A 488 9.23 -24.50 28.46
CA VAL A 488 9.88 -24.32 27.16
C VAL A 488 9.47 -22.97 26.55
N ASP A 489 10.46 -22.17 26.17
CA ASP A 489 10.23 -20.89 25.52
C ASP A 489 10.42 -21.04 24.00
N MET A 490 9.45 -20.57 23.21
CA MET A 490 9.54 -20.55 21.74
C MET A 490 9.63 -19.12 21.22
N TYR A 491 10.54 -18.82 20.30
CA TYR A 491 10.71 -17.48 19.70
C TYR A 491 10.95 -17.58 18.19
N HIS A 492 10.60 -16.54 17.43
CA HIS A 492 11.00 -16.47 16.02
C HIS A 492 12.51 -16.29 15.89
N VAL A 493 13.08 -16.84 14.81
CA VAL A 493 14.43 -16.56 14.37
C VAL A 493 14.34 -15.69 13.11
N GLN A 494 15.03 -14.56 13.13
CA GLN A 494 15.11 -13.67 11.97
C GLN A 494 16.05 -14.26 10.91
N TYR A 495 15.67 -14.16 9.63
CA TYR A 495 16.55 -14.57 8.55
C TYR A 495 17.80 -13.67 8.47
N PRO A 496 18.96 -14.19 8.07
CA PRO A 496 20.14 -13.37 7.87
C PRO A 496 19.95 -12.31 6.77
N PRO A 497 20.41 -11.06 6.94
CA PRO A 497 20.32 -10.03 5.91
C PRO A 497 21.02 -10.41 4.59
N SER A 498 22.08 -11.20 4.65
CA SER A 498 22.81 -11.71 3.48
C SER A 498 21.90 -12.54 2.57
N LEU A 499 21.03 -13.37 3.15
CA LEU A 499 20.08 -14.19 2.42
C LEU A 499 19.05 -13.30 1.69
N ALA A 500 18.58 -12.24 2.34
CA ALA A 500 17.65 -11.30 1.72
C ALA A 500 18.25 -10.53 0.54
N ILE A 501 19.51 -10.12 0.68
CA ILE A 501 20.28 -9.46 -0.38
C ILE A 501 20.45 -10.40 -1.58
N LEU A 502 20.81 -11.67 -1.36
CA LEU A 502 20.97 -12.64 -2.45
C LEU A 502 19.66 -12.84 -3.24
N VAL A 503 18.55 -13.02 -2.52
CA VAL A 503 17.22 -13.17 -3.15
C VAL A 503 16.85 -11.92 -3.95
N ARG A 504 17.25 -10.73 -3.47
CA ARG A 504 17.00 -9.44 -4.16
C ARG A 504 17.73 -9.38 -5.47
N ASP A 505 19.04 -9.55 -5.40
CA ASP A 505 19.91 -9.24 -6.51
C ASP A 505 19.65 -10.21 -7.67
N ILE A 506 19.29 -11.46 -7.37
CA ILE A 506 18.84 -12.44 -8.36
C ILE A 506 17.48 -12.04 -8.97
N ARG A 507 16.53 -11.55 -8.15
CA ARG A 507 15.21 -11.11 -8.63
C ARG A 507 15.31 -9.93 -9.57
N GLU A 508 16.07 -8.93 -9.15
CA GLU A 508 16.31 -7.70 -9.90
C GLU A 508 16.99 -8.02 -11.24
N ALA A 509 17.98 -8.92 -11.24
CA ALA A 509 18.60 -9.40 -12.48
C ALA A 509 17.60 -10.14 -13.38
N LEU A 510 16.74 -10.99 -12.84
CA LEU A 510 15.69 -11.67 -13.60
C LEU A 510 14.69 -10.66 -14.20
N GLY A 511 14.29 -9.63 -13.45
CA GLY A 511 13.43 -8.55 -13.95
C GLY A 511 14.03 -7.86 -15.17
N VAL A 512 15.34 -7.54 -15.12
CA VAL A 512 16.07 -6.95 -16.25
C VAL A 512 16.14 -7.89 -17.45
N ILE A 513 16.39 -9.19 -17.22
CA ILE A 513 16.43 -10.21 -18.29
C ILE A 513 15.07 -10.31 -18.99
N LEU A 514 13.98 -10.38 -18.23
CA LEU A 514 12.63 -10.56 -18.76
C LEU A 514 12.06 -9.30 -19.39
N ALA A 515 12.48 -8.11 -18.95
CA ALA A 515 12.11 -6.85 -19.58
C ALA A 515 12.79 -6.62 -20.94
N ASN A 516 13.84 -7.38 -21.26
CA ASN A 516 14.58 -7.23 -22.51
C ASN A 516 13.85 -7.89 -23.70
N THR A 517 13.10 -7.08 -24.44
CA THR A 517 12.31 -7.50 -25.62
C THR A 517 13.13 -7.97 -26.82
N SER A 518 14.45 -7.81 -26.80
CA SER A 518 15.34 -8.31 -27.87
C SER A 518 15.67 -9.79 -27.76
N SER A 519 15.27 -10.45 -26.67
CA SER A 519 15.59 -11.84 -26.36
C SER A 519 14.33 -12.69 -26.17
N ASN A 520 14.43 -14.00 -26.39
CA ASN A 520 13.34 -14.96 -26.15
C ASN A 520 13.18 -15.30 -24.65
N ALA A 521 13.70 -14.48 -23.74
CA ALA A 521 13.77 -14.79 -22.31
C ALA A 521 12.39 -15.03 -21.67
N GLN A 522 11.37 -14.29 -22.09
CA GLN A 522 10.00 -14.48 -21.60
C GLN A 522 9.42 -15.83 -21.99
N GLU A 523 9.65 -16.27 -23.23
CA GLU A 523 9.16 -17.55 -23.75
C GLU A 523 9.92 -18.71 -23.11
N ASP A 524 11.24 -18.63 -23.01
CA ASP A 524 12.07 -19.64 -22.34
C ASP A 524 11.71 -19.75 -20.84
N TYR A 525 11.39 -18.64 -20.18
CA TYR A 525 10.93 -18.63 -18.78
C TYR A 525 9.54 -19.26 -18.61
N ALA A 526 8.60 -18.96 -19.49
CA ALA A 526 7.25 -19.52 -19.45
C ALA A 526 7.24 -21.05 -19.71
N ASN A 527 8.23 -21.56 -20.45
CA ASN A 527 8.38 -22.97 -20.81
C ASN A 527 9.31 -23.76 -19.87
N LEU A 528 9.70 -23.20 -18.71
CA LEU A 528 10.48 -23.92 -17.72
C LEU A 528 9.77 -25.21 -17.28
N ILE A 529 10.48 -26.33 -17.33
CA ILE A 529 10.00 -27.60 -16.77
C ILE A 529 10.18 -27.50 -15.25
N LEU A 530 9.08 -27.42 -14.52
CA LEU A 530 9.06 -27.36 -13.05
C LEU A 530 8.38 -28.59 -12.46
N MET A 531 8.87 -29.05 -11.31
CA MET A 531 8.10 -29.98 -10.47
C MET A 531 6.98 -29.21 -9.75
N ASN A 532 5.86 -29.86 -9.45
CA ASN A 532 4.83 -29.24 -8.60
C ASN A 532 5.32 -29.10 -7.15
N SER A 533 5.99 -30.13 -6.66
CA SER A 533 6.58 -30.16 -5.33
C SER A 533 7.69 -31.21 -5.24
N MET A 534 8.56 -31.06 -4.25
CA MET A 534 9.65 -32.00 -3.93
C MET A 534 9.46 -32.60 -2.54
N SER A 535 9.92 -33.83 -2.35
CA SER A 535 9.99 -34.57 -1.08
C SER A 535 11.44 -34.87 -0.70
N PRO A 536 12.19 -33.86 -0.27
CA PRO A 536 13.57 -34.05 0.12
C PRO A 536 13.68 -34.79 1.46
N VAL A 537 14.46 -35.86 1.50
CA VAL A 537 14.80 -36.61 2.71
C VAL A 537 16.31 -36.56 2.93
N PRO A 538 16.77 -36.06 4.08
CA PRO A 538 18.19 -36.00 4.37
C PRO A 538 18.86 -37.38 4.37
N ARG A 539 20.11 -37.45 3.92
CA ARG A 539 20.82 -38.72 3.70
C ARG A 539 20.98 -39.55 4.98
N ARG A 540 21.07 -38.90 6.14
CA ARG A 540 21.20 -39.56 7.45
C ARG A 540 19.95 -40.37 7.81
N LEU A 541 18.80 -40.03 7.25
CA LEU A 541 17.55 -40.75 7.45
C LEU A 541 17.41 -41.88 6.43
N ASP A 542 18.16 -42.97 6.64
CA ASP A 542 18.03 -44.17 5.81
C ASP A 542 16.62 -44.78 5.96
N ARG A 543 15.88 -44.82 4.85
CA ARG A 543 14.53 -45.39 4.72
C ARG A 543 14.38 -46.86 5.16
N ASN A 544 15.49 -47.58 5.31
CA ASN A 544 15.51 -48.96 5.81
C ASN A 544 15.75 -49.05 7.33
N MET A 545 16.37 -48.03 7.93
CA MET A 545 16.71 -48.01 9.36
C MET A 545 15.74 -47.16 10.17
N TYR A 546 15.08 -46.19 9.54
CA TYR A 546 14.23 -45.21 10.20
C TYR A 546 12.83 -45.16 9.59
N LEU A 547 11.83 -44.99 10.47
CA LEU A 547 10.46 -44.65 10.12
C LEU A 547 10.12 -43.26 10.70
N CYS A 548 9.28 -42.52 10.00
CA CYS A 548 8.84 -41.20 10.40
C CYS A 548 7.66 -41.32 11.37
N ALA A 549 7.83 -40.91 12.62
CA ALA A 549 6.83 -41.06 13.68
C ALA A 549 5.97 -39.79 13.88
N SER A 550 6.51 -38.60 13.63
CA SER A 550 5.80 -37.31 13.61
C SER A 550 6.75 -36.21 13.12
N GLY A 551 6.25 -35.18 12.44
CA GLY A 551 7.05 -34.00 12.03
C GLY A 551 6.82 -32.75 12.90
N ASN A 552 5.77 -32.75 13.72
CA ASN A 552 5.42 -31.64 14.60
C ASN A 552 5.88 -31.92 16.04
N ILE A 553 6.79 -31.09 16.56
CA ILE A 553 7.38 -31.23 17.91
C ILE A 553 6.37 -31.09 19.06
N LEU A 554 5.22 -30.48 18.77
CA LEU A 554 4.14 -30.24 19.72
C LEU A 554 3.06 -31.33 19.63
N CYS A 555 3.20 -32.29 18.73
CA CYS A 555 2.26 -33.38 18.52
C CYS A 555 2.82 -34.73 18.95
N GLY A 556 1.89 -35.60 19.33
CA GLY A 556 2.19 -37.00 19.58
C GLY A 556 2.54 -37.77 18.32
N GLN A 557 2.83 -39.05 18.49
CA GLN A 557 3.07 -39.97 17.38
C GLN A 557 1.82 -40.12 16.52
N VAL A 558 2.03 -40.25 15.20
CA VAL A 558 0.93 -40.58 14.28
C VAL A 558 0.48 -42.03 14.51
N PRO A 559 -0.78 -42.39 14.16
CA PRO A 559 -1.29 -43.74 14.39
C PRO A 559 -0.48 -44.85 13.70
N ARG A 560 0.21 -44.52 12.60
CA ARG A 560 1.09 -45.44 11.87
C ARG A 560 2.30 -44.69 11.34
N ASP A 561 3.48 -45.04 11.85
CA ASP A 561 4.76 -44.51 11.36
C ASP A 561 4.89 -44.72 9.84
N LEU A 562 5.34 -43.67 9.13
CA LEU A 562 5.49 -43.68 7.67
C LEU A 562 6.91 -44.06 7.25
N ASN A 563 7.04 -44.75 6.12
CA ASN A 563 8.36 -44.96 5.52
C ASN A 563 8.81 -43.67 4.82
N LEU A 564 10.08 -43.32 4.99
CA LEU A 564 10.71 -42.13 4.42
C LEU A 564 10.74 -42.13 2.88
N SER A 565 10.40 -43.23 2.22
CA SER A 565 10.20 -43.28 0.76
C SER A 565 9.06 -42.36 0.27
N TYR A 566 8.19 -41.90 1.17
CA TYR A 566 7.13 -40.94 0.87
C TYR A 566 7.47 -39.49 1.27
N GLY A 567 8.71 -39.23 1.70
CA GLY A 567 9.12 -37.93 2.23
C GLY A 567 9.07 -37.85 3.75
N LEU A 568 9.22 -36.63 4.26
CA LEU A 568 9.11 -36.31 5.69
C LEU A 568 7.65 -36.04 6.07
N LEU A 569 7.32 -36.13 7.36
CA LEU A 569 6.02 -35.69 7.86
C LEU A 569 5.98 -34.17 8.04
N GLU A 570 4.79 -33.60 7.92
CA GLU A 570 4.51 -32.17 8.08
C GLU A 570 5.17 -31.60 9.35
N PHE A 571 5.87 -30.48 9.18
CA PHE A 571 6.64 -29.85 10.25
C PHE A 571 5.73 -29.20 11.30
N THR A 572 6.36 -28.57 12.30
CA THR A 572 5.62 -27.79 13.31
C THR A 572 5.10 -26.51 12.68
N GLY A 573 3.84 -26.15 12.85
CA GLY A 573 3.32 -24.89 12.30
C GLY A 573 2.09 -24.39 13.01
N VAL A 574 1.63 -23.21 12.58
CA VAL A 574 0.47 -22.53 13.18
C VAL A 574 -0.80 -23.34 12.93
N ASP A 575 -1.02 -23.77 11.69
CA ASP A 575 -2.24 -24.45 11.22
C ASP A 575 -2.11 -25.98 11.16
N THR A 576 -1.01 -26.52 11.67
CA THR A 576 -0.70 -27.96 11.60
C THR A 576 -1.52 -28.74 12.63
N MET A 577 -2.07 -29.88 12.21
CA MET A 577 -2.97 -30.70 13.02
C MET A 577 -2.28 -31.92 13.61
N CYS A 578 -2.42 -32.13 14.93
CA CYS A 578 -1.95 -33.37 15.55
C CYS A 578 -2.76 -34.60 15.13
N HIS A 579 -2.14 -35.77 15.21
CA HIS A 579 -2.73 -37.09 14.92
C HIS A 579 -3.16 -37.31 13.46
N THR A 580 -2.75 -36.43 12.55
CA THR A 580 -2.89 -36.61 11.10
C THR A 580 -1.53 -36.90 10.47
N SER A 581 -1.53 -37.64 9.36
CA SER A 581 -0.31 -38.05 8.66
C SER A 581 -0.23 -37.35 7.31
N PHE A 582 0.15 -36.07 7.33
CA PHE A 582 0.47 -35.31 6.12
C PHE A 582 1.97 -35.33 5.86
N ASN A 583 2.34 -35.42 4.59
CA ASN A 583 3.74 -35.29 4.17
C ASN A 583 4.11 -33.81 4.07
N GLU A 584 5.35 -33.50 4.39
CA GLU A 584 5.95 -32.20 4.12
C GLU A 584 6.43 -32.14 2.68
N TRP A 585 6.06 -31.07 1.97
CA TRP A 585 6.43 -30.84 0.58
C TRP A 585 7.10 -29.48 0.43
N VAL A 586 8.15 -29.42 -0.38
CA VAL A 586 8.72 -28.16 -0.85
C VAL A 586 8.01 -27.78 -2.14
N SER A 587 7.09 -26.82 -2.07
CA SER A 587 6.37 -26.29 -3.23
C SER A 587 7.32 -25.48 -4.12
N VAL A 588 7.35 -25.77 -5.41
CA VAL A 588 8.31 -25.16 -6.34
C VAL A 588 7.63 -24.02 -7.11
N SER A 589 8.21 -22.82 -7.01
CA SER A 589 7.90 -21.69 -7.90
C SER A 589 9.10 -21.41 -8.81
N PRO A 590 8.90 -20.79 -10.00
CA PRO A 590 10.02 -20.50 -10.89
C PRO A 590 11.09 -19.65 -10.22
N MET A 591 10.68 -18.66 -9.42
CA MET A 591 11.61 -17.79 -8.70
C MET A 591 12.39 -18.53 -7.60
N GLN A 592 11.71 -19.38 -6.80
CA GLN A 592 12.38 -20.22 -5.80
C GLN A 592 13.39 -21.16 -6.48
N ALA A 593 13.01 -21.79 -7.61
CA ALA A 593 13.88 -22.69 -8.35
C ALA A 593 15.14 -21.99 -8.88
N ILE A 594 14.99 -20.81 -9.50
CA ILE A 594 16.12 -20.03 -10.03
C ILE A 594 17.07 -19.61 -8.90
N VAL A 595 16.55 -19.07 -7.80
CA VAL A 595 17.38 -18.69 -6.64
C VAL A 595 18.12 -19.91 -6.08
N SER A 596 17.43 -21.05 -5.95
CA SER A 596 17.99 -22.25 -5.35
C SER A 596 19.05 -22.90 -6.24
N VAL A 597 18.84 -22.91 -7.56
CA VAL A 597 19.81 -23.39 -8.56
C VAL A 597 21.07 -22.52 -8.57
N ILE A 598 20.91 -21.19 -8.59
CA ILE A 598 22.03 -20.24 -8.54
C ILE A 598 22.78 -20.36 -7.22
N GLY A 599 22.06 -20.37 -6.09
CA GLY A 599 22.63 -20.47 -4.75
C GLY A 599 23.46 -21.74 -4.58
N ALA A 600 22.91 -22.88 -4.99
CA ALA A 600 23.59 -24.18 -4.94
C ALA A 600 24.79 -24.29 -5.91
N GLY A 601 24.99 -23.32 -6.80
CA GLY A 601 26.07 -23.34 -7.79
C GLY A 601 25.86 -24.32 -8.94
N ILE A 602 24.65 -24.87 -9.10
CA ILE A 602 24.32 -25.87 -10.14
C ILE A 602 24.70 -25.41 -11.56
N PRO A 603 24.47 -24.15 -11.99
CA PRO A 603 24.86 -23.68 -13.32
C PRO A 603 26.37 -23.69 -13.58
N LEU A 604 27.21 -23.69 -12.53
CA LEU A 604 28.67 -23.71 -12.66
C LEU A 604 29.23 -25.13 -12.87
N ASP A 605 28.54 -26.15 -12.36
CA ASP A 605 28.87 -27.57 -12.57
C ASP A 605 27.58 -28.43 -12.60
N PRO A 606 26.79 -28.36 -13.69
CA PRO A 606 25.51 -29.05 -13.74
C PRO A 606 25.67 -30.57 -13.78
N THR A 607 26.78 -31.07 -14.34
CA THR A 607 27.00 -32.51 -14.52
C THR A 607 27.17 -33.27 -13.22
N THR A 608 27.77 -32.64 -12.20
CA THR A 608 27.97 -33.27 -10.89
C THR A 608 26.87 -32.89 -9.91
N LEU A 609 26.44 -31.61 -9.90
CA LEU A 609 25.56 -31.09 -8.86
C LEU A 609 24.08 -31.46 -9.06
N ILE A 610 23.60 -31.61 -10.30
CA ILE A 610 22.20 -32.03 -10.55
C ILE A 610 21.94 -33.44 -10.01
N PRO A 611 22.74 -34.47 -10.32
CA PRO A 611 22.53 -35.80 -9.75
C PRO A 611 22.61 -35.81 -8.22
N VAL A 612 23.55 -35.07 -7.63
CA VAL A 612 23.73 -35.00 -6.17
C VAL A 612 22.50 -34.38 -5.50
N ALA A 613 22.01 -33.24 -6.01
CA ALA A 613 20.82 -32.57 -5.47
C ALA A 613 19.58 -33.47 -5.56
N CYS A 614 19.41 -34.18 -6.68
CA CYS A 614 18.25 -35.06 -6.86
C CYS A 614 18.31 -36.35 -6.03
N THR A 615 19.45 -36.72 -5.44
CA THR A 615 19.50 -37.89 -4.55
C THR A 615 18.69 -37.71 -3.25
N ALA A 616 18.43 -36.47 -2.83
CA ALA A 616 17.56 -36.19 -1.70
C ALA A 616 16.07 -36.39 -2.02
N GLU A 617 15.67 -36.36 -3.29
CA GLU A 617 14.28 -36.51 -3.72
C GLU A 617 13.81 -37.96 -3.57
N ALA A 618 12.87 -38.19 -2.64
CA ALA A 618 12.43 -39.54 -2.29
C ALA A 618 11.42 -40.14 -3.30
N VAL A 619 10.62 -39.29 -3.97
CA VAL A 619 9.43 -39.74 -4.72
C VAL A 619 9.66 -39.76 -6.23
N ALA A 620 10.19 -38.68 -6.80
CA ALA A 620 10.21 -38.47 -8.25
C ALA A 620 11.59 -38.08 -8.82
N LEU A 621 12.60 -38.95 -8.64
CA LEU A 621 13.99 -38.72 -9.06
C LEU A 621 14.13 -38.27 -10.53
N THR A 622 13.44 -38.93 -11.47
CA THR A 622 13.54 -38.61 -12.90
C THR A 622 12.96 -37.24 -13.24
N GLN A 623 11.91 -36.82 -12.54
CA GLN A 623 11.33 -35.49 -12.72
C GLN A 623 12.26 -34.41 -12.15
N CYS A 624 12.91 -34.68 -11.01
CA CYS A 624 13.91 -33.79 -10.43
C CYS A 624 15.07 -33.51 -11.41
N LEU A 625 15.60 -34.56 -12.06
CA LEU A 625 16.70 -34.41 -13.02
C LEU A 625 16.30 -33.49 -14.18
N ALA A 626 15.12 -33.71 -14.78
CA ALA A 626 14.62 -32.89 -15.88
C ALA A 626 14.33 -31.43 -15.45
N PHE A 627 13.81 -31.26 -14.24
CA PHE A 627 13.53 -29.94 -13.65
C PHE A 627 14.81 -29.12 -13.43
N LEU A 628 15.80 -29.67 -12.72
CA LEU A 628 17.03 -28.94 -12.43
C LEU A 628 17.84 -28.66 -13.70
N ASP A 629 17.83 -29.57 -14.68
CA ASP A 629 18.45 -29.37 -15.98
C ASP A 629 17.81 -28.22 -16.77
N SER A 630 16.47 -28.17 -16.81
CA SER A 630 15.72 -27.09 -17.46
C SER A 630 16.02 -25.72 -16.85
N VAL A 631 16.02 -25.61 -15.51
CA VAL A 631 16.28 -24.33 -14.83
C VAL A 631 17.76 -23.93 -14.95
N SER A 632 18.69 -24.88 -14.81
CA SER A 632 20.13 -24.63 -14.99
C SER A 632 20.45 -24.13 -16.40
N THR A 633 19.82 -24.72 -17.42
CA THR A 633 19.99 -24.31 -18.82
C THR A 633 19.49 -22.88 -19.06
N PHE A 634 18.32 -22.52 -18.53
CA PHE A 634 17.80 -21.16 -18.59
C PHE A 634 18.76 -20.15 -17.94
N VAL A 635 19.20 -20.43 -16.72
CA VAL A 635 20.10 -19.56 -15.96
C VAL A 635 21.43 -19.37 -16.70
N SER A 636 22.02 -20.45 -17.22
CA SER A 636 23.29 -20.41 -17.95
C SER A 636 23.19 -19.68 -19.30
N ARG A 637 21.99 -19.62 -19.89
CA ARG A 637 21.74 -18.93 -21.17
C ARG A 637 21.70 -17.41 -20.99
N TYR A 638 21.10 -16.92 -19.91
CA TYR A 638 20.83 -15.49 -19.72
C TYR A 638 21.77 -14.80 -18.71
N LEU A 639 22.50 -15.54 -17.89
CA LEU A 639 23.51 -15.02 -16.97
C LEU A 639 24.91 -15.51 -17.37
N SER A 640 25.86 -14.59 -17.44
CA SER A 640 27.26 -14.94 -17.72
C SER A 640 27.89 -15.70 -16.55
N THR A 641 28.88 -16.55 -16.86
CA THR A 641 29.63 -17.32 -15.85
C THR A 641 30.24 -16.42 -14.76
N THR A 642 30.71 -15.21 -15.11
CA THR A 642 31.26 -14.25 -14.14
C THR A 642 30.19 -13.76 -13.15
N VAL A 643 28.97 -13.50 -13.63
CA VAL A 643 27.85 -13.11 -12.77
C VAL A 643 27.42 -14.27 -11.86
N LEU A 644 27.37 -15.49 -12.40
CA LEU A 644 27.05 -16.69 -11.62
C LEU A 644 28.10 -16.97 -10.53
N GLN A 645 29.39 -16.75 -10.82
CA GLN A 645 30.46 -16.83 -9.81
C GLN A 645 30.31 -15.77 -8.72
N SER A 646 29.90 -14.55 -9.07
CA SER A 646 29.59 -13.49 -8.11
C SER A 646 28.46 -13.91 -7.18
N TYR A 647 27.33 -14.38 -7.72
CA TYR A 647 26.23 -14.87 -6.88
C TYR A 647 26.64 -16.08 -6.03
N ARG A 648 27.46 -17.00 -6.55
CA ARG A 648 27.97 -18.11 -5.74
C ARG A 648 28.80 -17.62 -4.56
N SER A 649 29.63 -16.58 -4.75
CA SER A 649 30.41 -15.99 -3.66
C SER A 649 29.53 -15.38 -2.57
N GLN A 650 28.44 -14.70 -2.95
CA GLN A 650 27.44 -14.20 -2.00
C GLN A 650 26.70 -15.35 -1.30
N ALA A 651 26.38 -16.41 -2.05
CA ALA A 651 25.66 -17.57 -1.55
C ALA A 651 26.46 -18.36 -0.49
N LEU A 652 27.80 -18.38 -0.55
CA LEU A 652 28.67 -18.93 0.50
C LEU A 652 28.60 -18.14 1.82
N VAL A 653 28.45 -16.81 1.74
CA VAL A 653 28.22 -15.97 2.92
C VAL A 653 26.86 -16.32 3.54
N VAL A 654 25.84 -16.51 2.70
CA VAL A 654 24.51 -16.95 3.15
C VAL A 654 24.56 -18.31 3.85
N GLU A 655 25.27 -19.30 3.30
CA GLU A 655 25.45 -20.61 3.95
C GLU A 655 26.04 -20.44 5.35
N THR A 656 27.09 -19.62 5.48
CA THR A 656 27.77 -19.38 6.76
C THR A 656 26.86 -18.69 7.77
N ASP A 657 26.13 -17.64 7.36
CA ASP A 657 25.26 -16.89 8.25
C ASP A 657 24.04 -17.71 8.69
N VAL A 658 23.45 -18.50 7.78
CA VAL A 658 22.32 -19.38 8.13
C VAL A 658 22.77 -20.49 9.08
N LEU A 659 23.94 -21.07 8.87
CA LEU A 659 24.50 -22.08 9.80
C LEU A 659 24.64 -21.54 11.23
N GLN A 660 24.99 -20.25 11.42
CA GLN A 660 25.08 -19.63 12.75
C GLN A 660 23.73 -19.58 13.48
N THR A 661 22.61 -19.54 12.74
CA THR A 661 21.27 -19.55 13.34
C THR A 661 20.87 -20.93 13.85
N SER A 662 21.57 -22.00 13.43
CA SER A 662 21.26 -23.40 13.74
C SER A 662 19.85 -23.84 13.33
N VAL A 663 19.19 -23.10 12.44
CA VAL A 663 17.86 -23.44 11.91
C VAL A 663 17.96 -24.66 11.01
N GLY A 664 17.03 -25.61 11.19
CA GLY A 664 17.06 -26.87 10.47
C GLY A 664 15.71 -27.55 10.30
N VAL A 665 15.75 -28.77 9.77
CA VAL A 665 14.62 -29.68 9.66
C VAL A 665 14.59 -30.59 10.88
N VAL A 666 13.39 -30.79 11.44
CA VAL A 666 13.18 -31.60 12.64
C VAL A 666 12.12 -32.66 12.37
N GLN A 667 12.37 -33.89 12.81
CA GLN A 667 11.43 -35.01 12.74
C GLN A 667 11.59 -35.91 13.97
N TYR A 668 10.50 -36.51 14.44
CA TYR A 668 10.57 -37.70 15.28
C TYR A 668 10.75 -38.92 14.39
N VAL A 669 11.81 -39.66 14.64
CA VAL A 669 12.13 -40.86 13.88
C VAL A 669 12.17 -42.07 14.81
N ARG A 670 11.61 -43.18 14.36
CA ARG A 670 11.70 -44.46 15.03
C ARG A 670 12.81 -45.27 14.39
N HIS A 671 13.82 -45.60 15.18
CA HIS A 671 14.87 -46.51 14.77
C HIS A 671 14.34 -47.95 14.76
N VAL A 672 14.24 -48.56 13.59
CA VAL A 672 13.60 -49.87 13.37
C VAL A 672 14.24 -50.98 14.22
N PRO A 673 15.57 -51.11 14.30
CA PRO A 673 16.20 -52.16 15.10
C PRO A 673 15.96 -52.07 16.60
N THR A 674 15.91 -50.87 17.19
CA THR A 674 15.77 -50.67 18.65
C THR A 674 14.35 -50.33 19.08
N ASN A 675 13.46 -50.04 18.12
CA ASN A 675 12.10 -49.56 18.33
C ASN A 675 12.02 -48.30 19.22
N ARG A 676 13.12 -47.52 19.30
CA ARG A 676 13.19 -46.27 20.05
C ARG A 676 12.82 -45.10 19.13
N VAL A 677 12.00 -44.19 19.64
CA VAL A 677 11.75 -42.91 18.98
C VAL A 677 12.69 -41.86 19.51
N GLU A 678 13.31 -41.12 18.61
CA GLU A 678 14.27 -40.07 18.88
C GLU A 678 13.97 -38.83 18.05
N LEU A 679 14.47 -37.68 18.52
CA LEU A 679 14.32 -36.40 17.85
C LEU A 679 15.50 -36.19 16.90
N PHE A 680 15.23 -36.25 15.60
CA PHE A 680 16.20 -35.94 14.56
C PHE A 680 16.21 -34.44 14.26
N HIS A 681 17.41 -33.87 14.13
CA HIS A 681 17.61 -32.48 13.75
C HIS A 681 18.78 -32.37 12.77
N GLN A 682 18.55 -31.73 11.62
CA GLN A 682 19.60 -31.40 10.65
C GLN A 682 19.50 -29.93 10.27
N VAL A 683 20.59 -29.19 10.51
CA VAL A 683 20.70 -27.77 10.15
C VAL A 683 20.69 -27.57 8.63
N LEU A 684 20.19 -26.44 8.18
CA LEU A 684 20.30 -26.04 6.78
C LEU A 684 21.79 -25.90 6.41
N PHE A 685 22.14 -26.30 5.19
CA PHE A 685 23.52 -26.28 4.69
C PHE A 685 24.50 -27.14 5.51
N ASP A 686 24.03 -28.24 6.13
CA ASP A 686 24.89 -29.18 6.86
C ASP A 686 26.06 -29.66 5.95
N PRO A 687 27.33 -29.39 6.33
CA PRO A 687 28.48 -29.71 5.50
C PRO A 687 28.69 -31.22 5.29
N SER A 688 28.05 -32.06 6.10
CA SER A 688 28.11 -33.53 5.96
C SER A 688 27.09 -34.09 4.96
N ASP A 689 26.14 -33.27 4.48
CA ASP A 689 25.08 -33.71 3.58
C ASP A 689 24.88 -32.74 2.40
N ALA A 690 25.77 -32.85 1.41
CA ALA A 690 25.69 -32.08 0.17
C ALA A 690 24.44 -32.37 -0.68
N THR A 691 23.71 -33.47 -0.41
CA THR A 691 22.49 -33.81 -1.16
C THR A 691 21.37 -32.80 -0.88
N MET A 692 21.39 -32.20 0.31
CA MET A 692 20.39 -31.24 0.77
C MET A 692 20.72 -29.78 0.41
N THR A 693 21.81 -29.48 -0.30
CA THR A 693 22.21 -28.09 -0.57
C THR A 693 21.16 -27.32 -1.37
N TYR A 694 20.65 -27.89 -2.47
CA TYR A 694 19.57 -27.26 -3.25
C TYR A 694 18.32 -27.05 -2.40
N THR A 695 17.89 -28.08 -1.68
CA THR A 695 16.73 -28.01 -0.78
C THR A 695 16.91 -26.98 0.32
N SER A 696 18.13 -26.84 0.86
CA SER A 696 18.42 -25.85 1.90
C SER A 696 18.20 -24.43 1.37
N TYR A 697 18.57 -24.14 0.12
CA TYR A 697 18.23 -22.86 -0.51
C TYR A 697 16.74 -22.71 -0.78
N ALA A 698 16.03 -23.77 -1.18
CA ALA A 698 14.58 -23.70 -1.39
C ALA A 698 13.83 -23.40 -0.07
N LEU A 699 14.21 -24.07 1.02
CA LEU A 699 13.69 -23.83 2.36
C LEU A 699 14.09 -22.45 2.91
N ALA A 700 15.32 -22.02 2.66
CA ALA A 700 15.79 -20.69 3.04
C ALA A 700 15.06 -19.59 2.26
N TYR A 701 14.76 -19.81 0.97
CA TYR A 701 13.90 -18.92 0.20
C TYR A 701 12.50 -18.83 0.81
N ASP A 702 11.89 -19.95 1.18
CA ASP A 702 10.56 -19.97 1.82
C ASP A 702 10.55 -19.24 3.16
N TRP A 703 11.63 -19.34 3.94
CA TRP A 703 11.81 -18.58 5.18
C TRP A 703 11.81 -17.07 4.91
N VAL A 704 12.52 -16.67 3.85
CA VAL A 704 12.69 -15.27 3.46
C VAL A 704 11.41 -14.66 2.92
N VAL A 705 10.67 -15.40 2.08
CA VAL A 705 9.41 -14.90 1.53
C VAL A 705 8.23 -15.09 2.49
N GLY A 706 8.44 -15.70 3.66
CA GLY A 706 7.40 -15.95 4.65
C GLY A 706 6.43 -17.07 4.30
N GLY A 707 6.82 -17.97 3.39
CA GLY A 707 6.14 -19.24 3.20
C GLY A 707 6.34 -20.18 4.38
N ARG A 708 7.45 -19.99 5.13
CA ARG A 708 7.77 -20.68 6.39
C ARG A 708 8.30 -19.69 7.42
N GLU A 709 8.16 -20.05 8.68
CA GLU A 709 8.76 -19.35 9.82
C GLU A 709 9.95 -20.16 10.32
N ALA A 710 10.97 -19.50 10.87
CA ALA A 710 11.99 -20.18 11.66
C ALA A 710 11.74 -19.93 13.14
N LEU A 711 11.81 -20.99 13.95
CA LEU A 711 11.45 -20.99 15.36
C LEU A 711 12.62 -21.54 16.18
N SER A 712 12.98 -20.85 17.25
CA SER A 712 13.89 -21.33 18.29
C SER A 712 13.09 -21.90 19.44
N VAL A 713 13.41 -23.12 19.86
CA VAL A 713 12.79 -23.85 20.96
C VAL A 713 13.83 -24.00 22.05
N GLN A 714 13.58 -23.44 23.23
CA GLN A 714 14.56 -23.36 24.32
C GLN A 714 13.97 -23.96 25.60
N GLY A 715 14.43 -25.15 25.97
CA GLY A 715 14.01 -25.83 27.20
C GLY A 715 15.09 -25.86 28.28
N ASP A 716 14.80 -26.55 29.39
CA ASP A 716 15.71 -26.66 30.54
C ASP A 716 16.96 -27.49 30.23
N THR A 717 16.90 -28.40 29.25
CA THR A 717 17.99 -29.34 28.93
C THR A 717 18.79 -28.88 27.72
N SER A 718 18.10 -28.55 26.62
CA SER A 718 18.75 -28.09 25.39
C SER A 718 17.88 -27.12 24.61
N SER A 719 18.46 -26.53 23.57
CA SER A 719 17.76 -25.66 22.63
C SER A 719 18.02 -26.11 21.21
N MET A 720 17.03 -25.92 20.34
CA MET A 720 17.14 -26.18 18.91
C MET A 720 16.44 -25.08 18.11
N ALA A 721 16.72 -24.98 16.82
CA ALA A 721 15.99 -24.09 15.92
C ALA A 721 15.48 -24.89 14.72
N LEU A 722 14.24 -24.65 14.32
CA LEU A 722 13.54 -25.42 13.32
C LEU A 722 12.80 -24.53 12.32
N LEU A 723 12.59 -25.03 11.11
CA LEU A 723 11.67 -24.45 10.16
C LEU A 723 10.25 -24.98 10.39
N SER A 724 9.28 -24.08 10.22
CA SER A 724 7.88 -24.44 10.31
C SER A 724 7.38 -25.17 9.06
N ALA A 725 6.19 -25.75 9.17
CA ALA A 725 5.43 -26.19 8.00
C ALA A 725 5.14 -25.00 7.07
N ALA A 726 4.94 -25.31 5.79
CA ALA A 726 4.56 -24.29 4.81
C ALA A 726 3.16 -23.76 5.13
N SER A 727 3.00 -22.44 5.14
CA SER A 727 1.70 -21.80 5.28
C SER A 727 1.12 -21.43 3.92
N TYR A 728 -0.11 -21.83 3.68
CA TYR A 728 -0.82 -21.50 2.44
C TYR A 728 -1.31 -20.06 2.43
N LEU A 729 -1.44 -19.49 1.24
CA LEU A 729 -1.84 -18.09 1.05
C LEU A 729 -3.29 -17.87 1.42
N ALA A 730 -3.55 -16.82 2.19
CA ALA A 730 -4.89 -16.29 2.41
C ALA A 730 -5.19 -15.22 1.37
N THR A 731 -6.46 -15.05 1.00
CA THR A 731 -6.90 -14.05 0.00
C THR A 731 -7.93 -13.09 0.57
N LEU A 732 -7.83 -11.80 0.23
CA LEU A 732 -8.76 -10.72 0.53
C LEU A 732 -9.24 -10.09 -0.78
N ALA A 733 -10.53 -9.78 -0.95
CA ALA A 733 -10.96 -9.03 -2.12
C ALA A 733 -10.60 -7.55 -1.98
N ALA A 734 -9.91 -6.96 -2.98
CA ALA A 734 -9.65 -5.52 -2.98
C ALA A 734 -10.97 -4.78 -3.22
N SER A 735 -11.26 -3.78 -2.38
CA SER A 735 -12.52 -3.07 -2.50
C SER A 735 -12.44 -1.97 -3.55
N SER A 736 -13.35 -1.99 -4.53
CA SER A 736 -13.44 -0.93 -5.53
C SER A 736 -13.84 0.43 -4.95
N ILE A 737 -14.30 0.47 -3.70
CA ILE A 737 -14.63 1.72 -3.00
C ILE A 737 -13.38 2.51 -2.56
N GLU A 738 -12.23 1.82 -2.40
CA GLU A 738 -10.94 2.44 -2.05
C GLU A 738 -10.43 3.37 -3.18
N VAL A 739 -10.97 3.22 -4.39
CA VAL A 739 -10.69 4.11 -5.53
C VAL A 739 -11.91 5.02 -5.77
N PRO A 740 -12.02 6.14 -5.03
CA PRO A 740 -13.15 7.05 -5.19
C PRO A 740 -13.18 7.65 -6.60
N ARG A 741 -14.39 7.90 -7.11
CA ARG A 741 -14.65 8.48 -8.45
C ARG A 741 -15.52 9.72 -8.39
N ASN A 742 -15.83 10.21 -7.19
CA ASN A 742 -16.86 11.23 -6.98
C ASN A 742 -16.41 12.57 -7.57
N VAL A 743 -15.24 13.05 -7.15
CA VAL A 743 -14.72 14.35 -7.58
C VAL A 743 -14.45 14.34 -9.09
N ALA A 744 -13.85 13.26 -9.60
CA ALA A 744 -13.54 13.07 -11.00
C ALA A 744 -14.82 13.04 -11.86
N ALA A 745 -15.87 12.34 -11.42
CA ALA A 745 -17.16 12.32 -12.10
C ALA A 745 -17.82 13.70 -12.16
N TYR A 746 -17.82 14.45 -11.05
CA TYR A 746 -18.32 15.83 -11.02
C TYR A 746 -17.53 16.74 -11.98
N LEU A 747 -16.20 16.75 -11.89
CA LEU A 747 -15.35 17.58 -12.75
C LEU A 747 -15.49 17.21 -14.23
N ARG A 748 -15.64 15.92 -14.55
CA ARG A 748 -15.92 15.46 -15.91
C ARG A 748 -17.28 15.92 -16.41
N GLY A 749 -18.33 15.82 -15.59
CA GLY A 749 -19.65 16.35 -15.91
C GLY A 749 -19.64 17.86 -16.18
N LEU A 750 -18.90 18.62 -15.36
CA LEU A 750 -18.70 20.06 -15.58
C LEU A 750 -17.97 20.32 -16.91
N CYS A 751 -16.89 19.58 -17.20
CA CYS A 751 -16.18 19.73 -18.47
C CYS A 751 -17.08 19.40 -19.68
N GLN A 752 -17.93 18.37 -19.58
CA GLN A 752 -18.92 18.03 -20.61
C GLN A 752 -19.92 19.16 -20.84
N TYR A 753 -20.45 19.75 -19.77
CA TYR A 753 -21.32 20.92 -19.85
C TYR A 753 -20.63 22.10 -20.53
N VAL A 754 -19.41 22.45 -20.10
CA VAL A 754 -18.64 23.55 -20.72
C VAL A 754 -18.42 23.30 -22.21
N SER A 755 -18.00 22.09 -22.59
CA SER A 755 -17.80 21.73 -24.00
C SER A 755 -19.09 21.80 -24.81
N PHE A 756 -20.21 21.32 -24.26
CA PHE A 756 -21.51 21.40 -24.92
C PHE A 756 -21.90 22.85 -25.21
N VAL A 757 -21.80 23.73 -24.21
CA VAL A 757 -22.12 25.16 -24.37
C VAL A 757 -21.20 25.84 -25.38
N LEU A 758 -19.89 25.58 -25.35
CA LEU A 758 -18.94 26.16 -26.30
C LEU A 758 -19.16 25.68 -27.73
N VAL A 759 -19.49 24.40 -27.93
CA VAL A 759 -19.81 23.85 -29.26
C VAL A 759 -21.14 24.42 -29.78
N ALA A 760 -22.16 24.54 -28.91
CA ALA A 760 -23.42 25.16 -29.27
C ALA A 760 -23.22 26.63 -29.66
N LEU A 761 -22.45 27.39 -28.87
CA LEU A 761 -22.13 28.78 -29.16
C LEU A 761 -21.34 28.91 -30.47
N ALA A 762 -20.30 28.11 -30.67
CA ALA A 762 -19.52 28.11 -31.90
C ALA A 762 -20.39 27.79 -33.14
N SER A 763 -21.33 26.84 -33.00
CA SER A 763 -22.27 26.49 -34.06
C SER A 763 -23.22 27.64 -34.38
N VAL A 764 -23.82 28.26 -33.37
CA VAL A 764 -24.73 29.40 -33.54
C VAL A 764 -23.99 30.59 -34.16
N THR A 765 -22.79 30.92 -33.67
CA THR A 765 -21.96 32.00 -34.22
C THR A 765 -21.52 31.71 -35.65
N ALA A 766 -21.18 30.45 -35.99
CA ALA A 766 -20.84 30.05 -37.35
C ALA A 766 -22.04 30.15 -38.30
N LEU A 767 -23.23 29.71 -37.89
CA LEU A 767 -24.46 29.85 -38.67
C LEU A 767 -24.77 31.34 -38.92
N TYR A 768 -24.68 32.19 -37.90
CA TYR A 768 -24.88 33.64 -38.09
C TYR A 768 -23.84 34.27 -39.01
N ALA A 769 -22.58 33.84 -38.97
CA ALA A 769 -21.55 34.32 -39.89
C ALA A 769 -21.79 33.86 -41.35
N LEU A 770 -22.31 32.64 -41.54
CA LEU A 770 -22.63 32.08 -42.86
C LEU A 770 -23.89 32.72 -43.48
N PHE A 771 -24.94 32.94 -42.70
CA PHE A 771 -26.22 33.50 -43.17
C PHE A 771 -26.26 35.03 -43.17
N GLY A 772 -25.39 35.72 -42.42
CA GLY A 772 -25.36 37.17 -42.28
C GLY A 772 -24.62 37.94 -43.39
N GLY A 773 -23.95 37.24 -44.32
CA GLY A 773 -23.10 37.87 -45.34
C GLY A 773 -21.82 38.53 -44.78
N SER A 774 -20.96 39.05 -45.65
CA SER A 774 -19.63 39.62 -45.31
C SER A 774 -19.68 40.98 -44.57
N ALA A 775 -20.78 41.29 -43.90
CA ALA A 775 -21.02 42.57 -43.23
C ALA A 775 -20.49 42.62 -41.78
N GLY A 776 -20.04 41.48 -41.22
CA GLY A 776 -19.44 41.39 -39.88
C GLY A 776 -17.92 41.48 -39.87
N GLU A 777 -17.34 41.98 -38.77
CA GLU A 777 -15.88 41.96 -38.57
C GLU A 777 -15.43 40.53 -38.23
N GLY A 778 -14.95 39.77 -39.22
CA GLY A 778 -14.55 38.37 -39.07
C GLY A 778 -13.49 38.12 -37.97
N LEU A 779 -12.70 39.14 -37.60
CA LEU A 779 -11.75 39.07 -36.48
C LEU A 779 -12.43 38.90 -35.11
N ASN A 780 -13.71 39.24 -34.99
CA ASN A 780 -14.45 39.04 -33.74
C ASN A 780 -14.68 37.55 -33.43
N LEU A 781 -14.70 36.67 -34.45
CA LEU A 781 -14.86 35.23 -34.28
C LEU A 781 -13.74 34.59 -33.44
N PHE A 782 -12.53 35.17 -33.45
CA PHE A 782 -11.40 34.71 -32.62
C PHE A 782 -11.61 34.93 -31.12
N LYS A 783 -12.56 35.79 -30.74
CA LYS A 783 -12.80 36.20 -29.35
C LYS A 783 -13.86 35.34 -28.64
N ILE A 784 -14.37 34.29 -29.30
CA ILE A 784 -15.42 33.40 -28.74
C ILE A 784 -15.04 32.81 -27.39
N ASN A 785 -13.81 32.32 -27.21
CA ASN A 785 -13.39 31.73 -25.94
C ASN A 785 -13.30 32.80 -24.85
N ARG A 786 -12.68 33.95 -25.18
CA ARG A 786 -12.48 35.05 -24.22
C ARG A 786 -13.79 35.72 -23.77
N VAL A 787 -14.73 35.94 -24.68
CA VAL A 787 -15.97 36.69 -24.40
C VAL A 787 -17.16 35.75 -24.28
N GLY A 788 -17.38 34.93 -25.30
CA GLY A 788 -18.47 33.96 -25.34
C GLY A 788 -18.40 32.92 -24.22
N GLY A 789 -17.22 32.37 -23.96
CA GLY A 789 -17.00 31.46 -22.83
C GLY A 789 -17.37 32.10 -21.49
N MET A 790 -16.93 33.32 -21.23
CA MET A 790 -17.22 34.02 -19.97
C MET A 790 -18.71 34.27 -19.76
N ILE A 791 -19.42 34.66 -20.82
CA ILE A 791 -20.84 35.04 -20.75
C ILE A 791 -21.75 33.82 -20.65
N TRP A 792 -21.49 32.77 -21.43
CA TRP A 792 -22.37 31.60 -21.52
C TRP A 792 -22.06 30.50 -20.50
N VAL A 793 -20.80 30.41 -20.04
CA VAL A 793 -20.37 29.38 -19.10
C VAL A 793 -20.14 29.96 -17.71
N GLY A 794 -19.51 31.13 -17.61
CA GLY A 794 -19.19 31.78 -16.35
C GLY A 794 -17.82 31.37 -15.77
N ARG A 795 -17.27 32.25 -14.93
CA ARG A 795 -15.91 32.12 -14.35
C ARG A 795 -15.69 30.83 -13.55
N PRO A 796 -16.60 30.38 -12.65
CA PRO A 796 -16.35 29.21 -11.80
C PRO A 796 -16.20 27.90 -12.57
N LEU A 797 -17.01 27.70 -13.61
CA LEU A 797 -16.98 26.49 -14.44
C LEU A 797 -15.75 26.44 -15.36
N LEU A 798 -15.35 27.60 -15.89
CA LEU A 798 -14.10 27.73 -16.64
C LEU A 798 -12.87 27.54 -15.74
N LEU A 799 -12.94 27.96 -14.46
CA LEU A 799 -11.89 27.70 -13.48
C LEU A 799 -11.76 26.20 -13.22
N ALA A 800 -12.87 25.50 -13.00
CA ALA A 800 -12.87 24.04 -12.82
C ALA A 800 -12.28 23.32 -14.04
N ARG A 801 -12.61 23.75 -15.27
CA ARG A 801 -12.03 23.22 -16.50
C ARG A 801 -10.52 23.49 -16.60
N SER A 802 -10.09 24.71 -16.31
CA SER A 802 -8.65 25.07 -16.25
C SER A 802 -7.88 24.20 -15.26
N PHE A 803 -8.50 23.97 -14.10
CA PHE A 803 -7.91 23.19 -13.01
C PHE A 803 -7.70 21.74 -13.45
N THR A 804 -8.69 21.09 -14.07
CA THR A 804 -8.52 19.73 -14.60
C THR A 804 -7.40 19.61 -15.63
N ALA A 805 -7.17 20.66 -16.43
CA ALA A 805 -6.11 20.67 -17.43
C ALA A 805 -4.71 20.86 -16.80
N LEU A 806 -4.60 21.69 -15.76
CA LEU A 806 -3.38 21.88 -14.99
C LEU A 806 -2.94 20.57 -14.33
N SER A 807 -3.88 19.84 -13.73
CA SER A 807 -3.65 18.53 -13.11
C SER A 807 -3.11 17.51 -14.09
N HIS A 808 -3.63 17.50 -15.32
CA HIS A 808 -3.13 16.64 -16.38
C HIS A 808 -1.71 17.02 -16.80
N ALA A 809 -1.44 18.31 -17.00
CA ALA A 809 -0.11 18.80 -17.38
C ALA A 809 0.96 18.48 -16.31
N ALA A 810 0.57 18.44 -15.03
CA ALA A 810 1.45 18.05 -13.94
C ALA A 810 1.71 16.53 -13.86
N SER A 811 0.81 15.70 -14.40
CA SER A 811 0.84 14.24 -14.28
C SER A 811 1.34 13.51 -15.54
N SER A 812 1.61 14.24 -16.63
CA SER A 812 2.00 13.63 -17.91
C SER A 812 3.51 13.36 -18.00
N SER A 813 3.90 12.11 -18.19
CA SER A 813 5.29 11.72 -18.41
C SER A 813 5.76 11.96 -19.86
N ARG A 814 7.08 11.96 -20.07
CA ARG A 814 7.71 12.08 -21.40
C ARG A 814 7.30 10.87 -22.27
N GLY A 815 6.35 11.06 -23.18
CA GLY A 815 5.88 10.01 -24.08
C GLY A 815 4.44 10.16 -24.57
N VAL A 816 3.64 11.04 -23.95
CA VAL A 816 2.30 11.36 -24.46
C VAL A 816 2.44 12.14 -25.78
N ALA A 817 1.58 11.86 -26.76
CA ALA A 817 1.61 12.54 -28.06
C ALA A 817 1.64 14.06 -27.88
N ALA A 818 2.60 14.76 -28.50
CA ALA A 818 2.78 16.22 -28.38
C ALA A 818 1.48 17.03 -28.55
N LEU A 819 0.53 16.50 -29.33
CA LEU A 819 -0.78 17.07 -29.56
C LEU A 819 -1.65 17.16 -28.28
N THR A 820 -1.60 16.19 -27.37
CA THR A 820 -2.40 16.20 -26.13
C THR A 820 -1.87 17.21 -25.13
N GLN A 821 -0.55 17.38 -25.04
CA GLN A 821 0.09 18.38 -24.19
C GLN A 821 -0.21 19.80 -24.67
N ILE A 822 -0.16 20.03 -25.98
CA ILE A 822 -0.56 21.31 -26.60
C ILE A 822 -2.03 21.61 -26.33
N LEU A 823 -2.89 20.59 -26.42
CA LEU A 823 -4.32 20.72 -26.16
C LEU A 823 -4.59 21.06 -24.68
N ALA A 824 -3.95 20.35 -23.75
CA ALA A 824 -4.06 20.63 -22.32
C ALA A 824 -3.55 22.04 -21.97
N ALA A 825 -2.42 22.47 -22.55
CA ALA A 825 -1.92 23.83 -22.39
C ALA A 825 -2.91 24.89 -22.91
N GLY A 826 -3.66 24.58 -23.97
CA GLY A 826 -4.77 25.41 -24.47
C GLY A 826 -5.89 25.59 -23.44
N GLU A 827 -6.24 24.53 -22.73
CA GLU A 827 -7.28 24.53 -21.69
C GLU A 827 -6.84 25.24 -20.41
N VAL A 828 -5.54 25.27 -20.10
CA VAL A 828 -5.01 26.15 -19.04
C VAL A 828 -5.21 27.63 -19.37
N GLY A 829 -5.34 27.98 -20.66
CA GLY A 829 -5.55 29.34 -21.14
C GLY A 829 -6.83 30.01 -20.61
N TRP A 830 -7.83 29.22 -20.19
CA TRP A 830 -9.03 29.72 -19.51
C TRP A 830 -8.69 30.51 -18.23
N LEU A 831 -7.66 30.12 -17.49
CA LEU A 831 -7.22 30.82 -16.28
C LEU A 831 -6.75 32.25 -16.59
N VAL A 832 -6.10 32.45 -17.74
CA VAL A 832 -5.67 33.77 -18.20
C VAL A 832 -6.87 34.65 -18.52
N TYR A 833 -7.87 34.08 -19.21
CA TYR A 833 -9.09 34.83 -19.53
C TYR A 833 -9.86 35.22 -18.27
N ILE A 834 -9.91 34.36 -17.26
CA ILE A 834 -10.55 34.69 -15.97
C ILE A 834 -9.81 35.83 -15.29
N PHE A 835 -8.47 35.79 -15.31
CA PHE A 835 -7.65 36.83 -14.72
C PHE A 835 -7.79 38.17 -15.46
N ASP A 836 -7.79 38.16 -16.79
CA ASP A 836 -8.09 39.33 -17.64
C ASP A 836 -9.44 39.96 -17.24
N ASP A 837 -10.48 39.14 -17.06
CA ASP A 837 -11.85 39.58 -16.74
C ASP A 837 -12.01 40.10 -15.30
N ILE A 838 -11.23 39.57 -14.34
CA ILE A 838 -11.18 40.08 -12.96
C ILE A 838 -10.40 41.40 -12.88
N CYS A 839 -9.29 41.52 -13.61
CA CYS A 839 -8.43 42.69 -13.58
C CYS A 839 -8.93 43.84 -14.48
N MET A 840 -9.89 43.57 -15.38
CA MET A 840 -10.46 44.54 -16.30
C MET A 840 -10.93 45.86 -15.66
N PRO A 841 -11.56 45.90 -14.46
CA PRO A 841 -11.94 47.15 -13.81
C PRO A 841 -10.75 48.03 -13.41
N LEU A 842 -9.60 47.40 -13.13
CA LEU A 842 -8.35 48.07 -12.77
C LEU A 842 -7.59 48.52 -14.02
N THR A 843 -7.57 47.70 -15.07
CA THR A 843 -6.78 47.98 -16.28
C THR A 843 -7.52 48.77 -17.35
N ARG A 844 -8.87 48.81 -17.30
CA ARG A 844 -9.75 49.59 -18.18
C ARG A 844 -9.36 49.48 -19.66
N GLU A 845 -9.03 50.59 -20.31
CA GLU A 845 -8.68 50.68 -21.74
C GLU A 845 -7.40 49.93 -22.12
N LEU A 846 -6.49 49.69 -21.17
CA LEU A 846 -5.26 48.93 -21.42
C LEU A 846 -5.55 47.44 -21.67
N SER A 847 -6.68 46.92 -21.18
CA SER A 847 -7.05 45.50 -21.25
C SER A 847 -7.05 44.97 -22.68
N ALA A 848 -7.54 45.76 -23.65
CA ALA A 848 -7.56 45.37 -25.06
C ALA A 848 -6.15 45.25 -25.67
N ALA A 849 -5.18 46.04 -25.19
CA ALA A 849 -3.84 46.13 -25.77
C ALA A 849 -2.88 45.02 -25.32
N TYR A 850 -3.01 44.53 -24.07
CA TYR A 850 -2.11 43.52 -23.52
C TYR A 850 -2.71 42.11 -23.45
N ALA A 851 -4.03 41.95 -23.29
CA ALA A 851 -4.64 40.65 -22.98
C ALA A 851 -4.35 39.58 -24.05
N PHE A 852 -4.39 39.93 -25.35
CA PHE A 852 -4.06 38.96 -26.42
C PHE A 852 -2.60 38.47 -26.35
N LYS A 853 -1.67 39.39 -26.10
CA LYS A 853 -0.23 39.09 -25.98
C LYS A 853 0.05 38.26 -24.74
N ALA A 854 -0.63 38.57 -23.63
CA ALA A 854 -0.55 37.81 -22.39
C ALA A 854 -1.01 36.37 -22.60
N SER A 855 -2.20 36.14 -23.19
CA SER A 855 -2.70 34.77 -23.41
C SER A 855 -1.81 33.92 -24.32
N ILE A 856 -1.24 34.47 -25.40
CA ILE A 856 -0.32 33.74 -26.27
C ILE A 856 0.99 33.40 -25.54
N LEU A 857 1.55 34.36 -24.80
CA LEU A 857 2.79 34.15 -24.05
C LEU A 857 2.59 33.08 -22.97
N THR A 858 1.49 33.16 -22.22
CA THR A 858 1.17 32.16 -21.20
C THR A 858 0.96 30.78 -21.81
N TRP A 859 0.22 30.67 -22.92
CA TRP A 859 0.03 29.40 -23.61
C TRP A 859 1.37 28.78 -24.05
N PHE A 860 2.27 29.59 -24.64
CA PHE A 860 3.59 29.12 -25.06
C PHE A 860 4.43 28.64 -23.87
N ILE A 861 4.43 29.41 -22.76
CA ILE A 861 5.16 29.03 -21.54
C ILE A 861 4.60 27.74 -20.94
N VAL A 862 3.28 27.60 -20.85
CA VAL A 862 2.64 26.38 -20.31
C VAL A 862 2.93 25.18 -21.19
N ALA A 863 2.85 25.33 -22.52
CA ALA A 863 3.21 24.26 -23.45
C ALA A 863 4.70 23.87 -23.29
N ALA A 864 5.62 24.83 -23.27
CA ALA A 864 7.06 24.56 -23.10
C ALA A 864 7.38 23.91 -21.75
N LEU A 865 6.71 24.34 -20.67
CA LEU A 865 6.83 23.72 -19.35
C LEU A 865 6.30 22.29 -19.34
N SER A 866 5.21 22.00 -20.06
CA SER A 866 4.64 20.66 -20.17
C SER A 866 5.60 19.68 -20.88
N PHE A 867 6.46 20.18 -21.78
CA PHE A 867 7.50 19.37 -22.44
C PHE A 867 8.77 19.20 -21.59
N THR A 868 9.05 20.12 -20.66
CA THR A 868 10.32 20.16 -19.90
C THR A 868 10.18 19.53 -18.51
N ASN A 869 9.07 19.79 -17.80
CA ASN A 869 8.76 19.29 -16.46
C ASN A 869 7.97 17.97 -16.48
N GLY A 870 8.47 16.98 -17.22
CA GLY A 870 8.18 15.59 -16.85
C GLY A 870 9.08 15.25 -15.67
N LEU A 871 8.55 15.34 -14.44
CA LEU A 871 9.17 14.74 -13.26
C LEU A 871 9.18 13.21 -13.41
#